data_AF-A0A8H3Z174-F1
#
_entry.id   AF-A0A8H3Z174-F1
#
_cell.length_a   1.000
_cell.length_b   1.000
_cell.length_c   1.000
_cell.angle_alpha   90.00
_cell.angle_beta   90.00
_cell.angle_gamma   90.00
#
_symmetry.space_group_name_H-M   'P 1'
#
loop_
_entity.id
_entity.type
_entity.pdbx_description
1 polymer ?
#
loop_
_entity_poly.entity_id
_entity_poly.type
_entity_poly.pdbx_seq_one_letter_code
_entity_poly.pdbx_strand_id
1 'polypeptide(L)'
;MEALDLRALDERLTEGEEKEYWIHLDTSAGLDKYPAKQHARAAAAKLGVDTGLIYLAGAPTVLLEDSDQAVPFRQRRYFYYLSGSNESDNHLLYDIHTDKLTLYIPKIDLRKAVWGGAGSTKSEAEELYDVDSIAYLNDLETDTKAWWKTGNGKLYLLHPIHSHAIASLDTSSPRIDATTLQSAIDQCRVIKDDYEINLIRHANKVSADAHRAVLKKIRSFENESQVEGIFLDTCVSQGAHNQSYNIIAGSGSNASVLHYGKNDEPLAGRQVLLIDAGAEWNCYASDVTRTFPLSGTWTTEAKAIYDIVEEMQETVISRLKPGVHYRDMQVLAHAIAANGLLELGILHNGTAAEILKAGTTLAFFPHGLGHHMGLEVHDVLNIRISAEHDADERNLAASEQGNSLFYHLNHPDLKGNPICNAASSLASVATEVYATLNDAAFCMAPVRTDSPTLKEGMVITVEPGIYFSPFALRNHFLKDPVHSKYINKDVLKKYMDVGGIRIEDDILITKETHENLTTAPKGDAALHLIRGEEDSALHPVHPQLALSKEQPQKQSPNTLYNEIITLGMKRREMEHQLSAMAQRDLFGPWGVEERDLARRDIEIVDAEIERVLGRLGGGRERGGRRAGKVDGEGEGDCFPVSREGGLMGGFPFGGRGGGEGV
;
A
#
# COMPACT_ATOMS: atom_id res chain seq x y z
N MET A 1 -9.30 -27.46 24.59
CA MET A 1 -10.49 -27.30 23.74
C MET A 1 -11.66 -27.89 24.49
N GLU A 2 -12.52 -27.06 25.07
CA GLU A 2 -13.87 -27.50 25.41
C GLU A 2 -14.60 -27.77 24.08
N ALA A 3 -15.26 -28.92 23.97
CA ALA A 3 -16.03 -29.26 22.78
C ALA A 3 -17.21 -28.28 22.67
N LEU A 4 -17.30 -27.54 21.56
CA LEU A 4 -18.49 -26.76 21.25
C LEU A 4 -19.67 -27.74 21.09
N ASP A 5 -20.68 -27.61 21.95
CA ASP A 5 -21.93 -28.36 21.82
C ASP A 5 -22.77 -27.75 20.69
N LEU A 6 -22.54 -28.25 19.48
CA LEU A 6 -23.24 -27.82 18.26
C LEU A 6 -24.76 -28.01 18.33
N ARG A 7 -25.27 -28.88 19.20
CA ARG A 7 -26.72 -29.11 19.34
C ARG A 7 -27.43 -27.96 20.04
N ALA A 8 -26.77 -27.38 21.05
CA ALA A 8 -27.29 -26.21 21.76
C ALA A 8 -27.29 -24.95 20.88
N LEU A 9 -26.42 -24.90 19.86
CA LEU A 9 -26.41 -23.82 18.88
C LEU A 9 -27.56 -23.96 17.86
N ASP A 10 -27.83 -25.18 17.39
CA ASP A 10 -28.92 -25.51 16.46
C ASP A 10 -30.32 -25.23 17.06
N GLU A 11 -30.52 -25.54 18.35
CA GLU A 11 -31.76 -25.21 19.08
C GLU A 11 -31.98 -23.69 19.23
N ARG A 12 -30.91 -22.88 19.21
CA ARG A 12 -31.01 -21.41 19.28
C ARG A 12 -31.21 -20.72 17.93
N LEU A 13 -30.95 -21.42 16.82
CA LEU A 13 -31.05 -20.91 15.45
C LEU A 13 -32.40 -21.18 14.79
N THR A 14 -33.28 -21.96 15.43
CA THR A 14 -34.58 -22.39 14.87
C THR A 14 -35.75 -21.45 15.17
N GLU A 15 -35.54 -20.37 15.93
CA GLU A 15 -36.58 -19.35 16.19
C GLU A 15 -36.59 -18.25 15.10
N GLY A 16 -37.24 -18.54 13.97
CA GLY A 16 -38.11 -17.64 13.20
C GLY A 16 -37.65 -16.25 12.70
N GLU A 17 -36.44 -15.78 12.99
CA GLU A 17 -35.90 -14.50 12.52
C GLU A 17 -34.67 -14.77 11.64
N GLU A 18 -34.68 -14.30 10.39
CA GLU A 18 -33.47 -14.21 9.57
C GLU A 18 -32.49 -13.24 10.26
N LYS A 19 -31.59 -13.80 11.06
CA LYS A 19 -30.44 -13.10 11.63
C LYS A 19 -29.18 -13.61 10.97
N GLU A 20 -28.38 -12.68 10.49
CA GLU A 20 -27.02 -12.94 10.03
C GLU A 20 -26.14 -13.16 11.27
N TYR A 21 -25.61 -14.37 11.43
CA TYR A 21 -24.74 -14.70 12.55
C TYR A 21 -23.28 -14.72 12.10
N TRP A 22 -22.47 -13.90 12.74
CA TRP A 22 -21.02 -13.88 12.57
C TRP A 22 -20.38 -14.69 13.69
N ILE A 23 -19.71 -15.79 13.35
CA ILE A 23 -18.94 -16.59 14.31
C ILE A 23 -17.49 -16.15 14.21
N HIS A 24 -16.98 -15.50 15.26
CA HIS A 24 -15.56 -15.25 15.42
C HIS A 24 -14.93 -16.38 16.24
N LEU A 25 -14.00 -17.12 15.64
CA LEU A 25 -13.17 -18.10 16.31
C LEU A 25 -11.81 -17.47 16.57
N ASP A 26 -11.46 -17.34 17.84
CA ASP A 26 -10.20 -16.76 18.27
C ASP A 26 -9.22 -17.90 18.58
N THR A 27 -8.22 -18.11 17.71
CA THR A 27 -7.22 -19.17 17.89
C THR A 27 -5.81 -18.60 17.86
N SER A 28 -4.98 -18.97 18.83
CA SER A 28 -3.59 -18.53 18.96
C SER A 28 -2.59 -19.23 18.01
N ALA A 29 -3.08 -19.98 17.01
CA ALA A 29 -2.29 -20.65 15.98
C ALA A 29 -2.82 -20.26 14.60
N GLY A 30 -1.93 -19.95 13.64
CA GLY A 30 -2.29 -19.58 12.27
C GLY A 30 -2.99 -20.73 11.56
N LEU A 31 -4.32 -20.68 11.54
CA LEU A 31 -5.20 -21.66 10.90
C LEU A 31 -5.64 -21.26 9.50
N ASP A 32 -5.24 -20.07 9.02
CA ASP A 32 -5.64 -19.61 7.70
C ASP A 32 -4.63 -20.11 6.65
N LYS A 33 -5.02 -21.18 5.97
CA LYS A 33 -4.41 -21.56 4.69
C LYS A 33 -4.70 -20.46 3.67
N TYR A 34 -3.87 -20.37 2.64
CA TYR A 34 -4.17 -19.54 1.48
C TYR A 34 -5.55 -19.90 0.91
N PRO A 35 -6.48 -18.94 0.67
CA PRO A 35 -7.89 -19.20 0.38
C PRO A 35 -8.16 -19.66 -1.07
N ALA A 36 -7.43 -20.67 -1.51
CA ALA A 36 -7.45 -21.19 -2.88
C ALA A 36 -8.86 -21.62 -3.31
N LYS A 37 -9.64 -22.24 -2.41
CA LYS A 37 -11.00 -22.68 -2.72
C LYS A 37 -11.94 -21.52 -3.01
N GLN A 38 -11.86 -20.46 -2.21
CA GLN A 38 -12.62 -19.23 -2.40
C GLN A 38 -12.25 -18.57 -3.73
N HIS A 39 -10.96 -18.47 -4.05
CA HIS A 39 -10.50 -17.92 -5.33
C HIS A 39 -11.01 -18.72 -6.53
N ALA A 40 -11.02 -20.06 -6.44
CA ALA A 40 -11.53 -20.92 -7.51
C ALA A 40 -13.04 -20.68 -7.76
N ARG A 41 -13.84 -20.59 -6.68
CA ARG A 41 -15.27 -20.25 -6.76
C ARG A 41 -15.49 -18.86 -7.36
N ALA A 42 -14.70 -17.87 -6.94
CA ALA A 42 -14.78 -16.50 -7.47
C ALA A 42 -14.47 -16.45 -8.97
N ALA A 43 -13.44 -17.17 -9.42
CA ALA A 43 -13.09 -17.26 -10.84
C ALA A 43 -14.22 -17.92 -11.67
N ALA A 44 -14.84 -18.99 -11.16
CA ALA A 44 -16.00 -19.61 -11.81
C ALA A 44 -17.22 -18.68 -11.88
N ALA A 45 -17.48 -17.91 -10.81
CA ALA A 45 -18.52 -16.90 -10.80
C ALA A 45 -18.26 -15.80 -11.86
N LYS A 46 -17.01 -15.37 -12.03
CA LYS A 46 -16.62 -14.41 -13.08
C LYS A 46 -16.69 -14.97 -14.50
N LEU A 47 -16.53 -16.28 -14.68
CA LEU A 47 -16.83 -16.94 -15.95
C LEU A 47 -18.34 -16.94 -16.27
N GLY A 48 -19.21 -16.81 -15.26
CA GLY A 48 -20.66 -16.80 -15.41
C GLY A 48 -21.23 -18.15 -15.79
N VAL A 49 -20.67 -19.24 -15.22
CA VAL A 49 -21.05 -20.62 -15.55
C VAL A 49 -21.19 -21.48 -14.28
N ASP A 50 -22.16 -22.40 -14.31
CA ASP A 50 -22.39 -23.36 -13.21
C ASP A 50 -21.76 -24.75 -13.48
N THR A 51 -21.17 -24.93 -14.66
CA THR A 51 -20.54 -26.20 -15.07
C THR A 51 -19.29 -25.94 -15.89
N GLY A 52 -18.34 -26.87 -15.80
CA GLY A 52 -17.07 -26.80 -16.50
C GLY A 52 -15.93 -27.32 -15.63
N LEU A 53 -14.74 -27.43 -16.23
CA LEU A 53 -13.51 -27.82 -15.55
C LEU A 53 -12.47 -26.74 -15.82
N ILE A 54 -11.91 -26.15 -14.76
CA ILE A 54 -10.73 -25.29 -14.89
C ILE A 54 -9.49 -26.15 -14.69
N TYR A 55 -8.51 -25.99 -15.58
CA TYR A 55 -7.20 -26.60 -15.44
C TYR A 55 -6.09 -25.57 -15.48
N LEU A 56 -5.18 -25.65 -14.51
CA LEU A 56 -3.96 -24.85 -14.45
C LEU A 56 -2.73 -25.72 -14.21
N ALA A 57 -1.65 -25.41 -14.92
CA ALA A 57 -0.35 -26.02 -14.70
C ALA A 57 0.55 -25.05 -13.94
N GLY A 58 1.15 -25.52 -12.85
CA GLY A 58 2.22 -24.83 -12.14
C GLY A 58 3.48 -24.70 -13.00
N ALA A 59 4.44 -23.93 -12.49
CA ALA A 59 5.74 -23.77 -13.12
C ALA A 59 6.50 -25.11 -13.05
N PRO A 60 7.00 -25.61 -14.19
CA PRO A 60 7.80 -26.83 -14.19
C PRO A 60 9.21 -26.54 -13.68
N THR A 61 9.88 -27.58 -13.19
CA THR A 61 11.33 -27.53 -12.98
C THR A 61 12.02 -27.49 -14.35
N VAL A 62 12.87 -26.48 -14.58
CA VAL A 62 13.62 -26.32 -15.84
C VAL A 62 15.10 -26.11 -15.56
N LEU A 63 15.94 -26.63 -16.45
CA LEU A 63 17.39 -26.41 -16.42
C LEU A 63 17.76 -25.24 -17.33
N LEU A 64 18.86 -24.57 -17.02
CA LEU A 64 19.49 -23.63 -17.94
C LEU A 64 19.85 -24.35 -19.24
N GLU A 65 19.78 -23.64 -20.37
CA GLU A 65 20.11 -24.19 -21.69
C GLU A 65 21.51 -24.81 -21.68
N ASP A 66 21.61 -26.05 -22.17
CA ASP A 66 22.84 -26.85 -22.21
C ASP A 66 23.58 -27.02 -20.86
N SER A 67 22.86 -26.95 -19.73
CA SER A 67 23.40 -27.03 -18.37
C SER A 67 22.60 -28.00 -17.48
N ASP A 68 23.24 -28.56 -16.45
CA ASP A 68 22.59 -29.34 -15.39
C ASP A 68 22.13 -28.47 -14.20
N GLN A 69 22.34 -27.16 -14.28
CA GLN A 69 21.88 -26.19 -13.28
C GLN A 69 20.41 -25.84 -13.48
N ALA A 70 19.63 -25.90 -12.40
CA ALA A 70 18.24 -25.46 -12.41
C ALA A 70 18.13 -23.94 -12.57
N VAL A 71 17.16 -23.49 -13.37
CA VAL A 71 16.73 -22.09 -13.34
C VAL A 71 16.10 -21.81 -11.98
N PRO A 72 16.39 -20.65 -11.34
CA PRO A 72 15.72 -20.26 -10.10
C PRO A 72 14.20 -20.35 -10.24
N PHE A 73 13.57 -21.10 -9.35
CA PHE A 73 12.15 -21.38 -9.42
C PHE A 73 11.32 -20.14 -9.06
N ARG A 74 10.35 -19.81 -9.93
CA ARG A 74 9.28 -18.84 -9.68
C ARG A 74 7.97 -19.43 -10.14
N GLN A 75 6.96 -19.41 -9.28
CA GLN A 75 5.65 -19.97 -9.59
C GLN A 75 4.86 -19.10 -10.57
N ARG A 76 3.99 -19.73 -11.37
CA ARG A 76 3.02 -19.04 -12.21
C ARG A 76 1.92 -18.41 -11.36
N ARG A 77 1.71 -17.09 -11.49
CA ARG A 77 0.77 -16.35 -10.62
C ARG A 77 -0.67 -16.84 -10.66
N TYR A 78 -1.19 -17.16 -11.83
CA TYR A 78 -2.57 -17.65 -11.93
C TYR A 78 -2.75 -19.03 -11.29
N PHE A 79 -1.74 -19.90 -11.41
CA PHE A 79 -1.74 -21.19 -10.72
C PHE A 79 -1.64 -20.99 -9.21
N TYR A 80 -0.73 -20.14 -8.75
CA TYR A 80 -0.59 -19.80 -7.34
C TYR A 80 -1.91 -19.21 -6.80
N TYR A 81 -2.55 -18.30 -7.54
CA TYR A 81 -3.80 -17.66 -7.14
C TYR A 81 -4.94 -18.65 -6.86
N LEU A 82 -5.04 -19.75 -7.62
CA LEU A 82 -6.09 -20.75 -7.40
C LEU A 82 -5.65 -21.97 -6.57
N SER A 83 -4.42 -22.02 -6.07
CA SER A 83 -3.90 -23.18 -5.34
C SER A 83 -3.15 -22.88 -4.05
N GLY A 84 -2.57 -21.69 -3.90
CA GLY A 84 -1.59 -21.35 -2.88
C GLY A 84 -0.26 -22.12 -2.99
N SER A 85 -0.11 -22.99 -3.99
CA SER A 85 1.03 -23.91 -4.07
C SER A 85 2.26 -23.27 -4.71
N ASN A 86 3.33 -23.16 -3.92
CA ASN A 86 4.63 -22.66 -4.37
C ASN A 86 5.66 -23.79 -4.58
N GLU A 87 5.17 -24.98 -4.95
CA GLU A 87 6.01 -26.12 -5.33
C GLU A 87 5.99 -26.31 -6.86
N SER A 88 7.12 -26.77 -7.41
CA SER A 88 7.26 -27.00 -8.84
C SER A 88 6.49 -28.23 -9.31
N ASP A 89 6.20 -28.29 -10.61
CA ASP A 89 5.62 -29.44 -11.29
C ASP A 89 4.20 -29.86 -10.80
N ASN A 90 3.56 -29.04 -9.96
CA ASN A 90 2.18 -29.24 -9.51
C ASN A 90 1.15 -28.80 -10.57
N HIS A 91 -0.05 -29.38 -10.50
CA HIS A 91 -1.16 -29.09 -11.40
C HIS A 91 -2.48 -29.00 -10.63
N LEU A 92 -3.47 -28.30 -11.19
CA LEU A 92 -4.74 -28.03 -10.50
C LEU A 92 -5.91 -28.33 -11.42
N LEU A 93 -6.92 -29.02 -10.89
CA LEU A 93 -8.26 -29.11 -11.48
C LEU A 93 -9.29 -28.53 -10.54
N TYR A 94 -10.23 -27.75 -11.09
CA TYR A 94 -11.43 -27.32 -10.39
C TYR A 94 -12.67 -27.68 -11.20
N ASP A 95 -13.42 -28.68 -10.73
CA ASP A 95 -14.72 -29.02 -11.28
C ASP A 95 -15.77 -28.08 -10.67
N ILE A 96 -16.30 -27.20 -11.51
CA ILE A 96 -17.22 -26.13 -11.11
C ILE A 96 -18.56 -26.73 -10.64
N HIS A 97 -19.01 -27.81 -11.28
CA HIS A 97 -20.33 -28.38 -10.98
C HIS A 97 -20.35 -29.09 -9.64
N THR A 98 -19.32 -29.90 -9.38
CA THR A 98 -19.20 -30.63 -8.11
C THR A 98 -18.55 -29.78 -7.03
N ASP A 99 -18.16 -28.55 -7.36
CA ASP A 99 -17.35 -27.66 -6.54
C ASP A 99 -16.20 -28.43 -5.90
N LYS A 100 -15.35 -29.07 -6.71
CA LYS A 100 -14.21 -29.88 -6.25
C LYS A 100 -12.88 -29.38 -6.80
N LEU A 101 -12.02 -28.90 -5.92
CA LEU A 101 -10.68 -28.40 -6.19
C LEU A 101 -9.65 -29.48 -5.82
N THR A 102 -8.90 -29.95 -6.81
CA THR A 102 -7.92 -31.04 -6.65
C THR A 102 -6.54 -30.57 -7.07
N LEU A 103 -5.57 -30.63 -6.15
CA LEU A 103 -4.16 -30.38 -6.44
C LEU A 103 -3.47 -31.70 -6.77
N TYR A 104 -2.77 -31.74 -7.90
CA TYR A 104 -2.01 -32.87 -8.38
C TYR A 104 -0.53 -32.61 -8.16
N ILE A 105 0.10 -33.45 -7.34
CA ILE A 105 1.51 -33.33 -6.98
C ILE A 105 2.34 -34.47 -7.61
N PRO A 106 3.62 -34.26 -7.95
CA PRO A 106 4.51 -35.35 -8.35
C PRO A 106 4.62 -36.43 -7.27
N LYS A 107 4.78 -37.69 -7.67
CA LYS A 107 5.21 -38.73 -6.72
C LYS A 107 6.65 -38.44 -6.32
N ILE A 108 6.96 -38.59 -5.03
CA ILE A 108 8.33 -38.49 -4.54
C ILE A 108 9.18 -39.54 -5.24
N ASP A 109 10.13 -39.07 -6.02
CA ASP A 109 11.18 -39.88 -6.62
C ASP A 109 12.39 -39.86 -5.67
N LEU A 110 12.82 -41.05 -5.20
CA LEU A 110 13.90 -41.15 -4.22
C LEU A 110 15.20 -40.50 -4.72
N ARG A 111 15.50 -40.63 -6.02
CA ARG A 111 16.69 -40.00 -6.59
C ARG A 111 16.52 -38.48 -6.55
N LYS A 112 15.44 -37.90 -7.06
CA LYS A 112 15.23 -36.44 -6.98
C LYS A 112 15.26 -35.94 -5.53
N ALA A 113 14.63 -36.66 -4.59
CA ALA A 113 14.59 -36.31 -3.18
C ALA A 113 15.99 -36.24 -2.54
N VAL A 114 16.86 -37.21 -2.85
CA VAL A 114 18.24 -37.24 -2.34
C VAL A 114 19.09 -36.08 -2.89
N TRP A 115 18.84 -35.65 -4.13
CA TRP A 115 19.68 -34.68 -4.82
C TRP A 115 19.19 -33.23 -4.73
N GLY A 116 17.88 -33.01 -4.74
CA GLY A 116 17.25 -31.67 -4.80
C GLY A 116 16.22 -31.39 -3.71
N GLY A 117 16.03 -32.32 -2.76
CA GLY A 117 14.96 -32.25 -1.77
C GLY A 117 13.68 -32.92 -2.24
N ALA A 118 12.87 -33.39 -1.28
CA ALA A 118 11.55 -33.93 -1.57
C ALA A 118 10.54 -32.79 -1.67
N GLY A 119 9.62 -32.88 -2.64
CA GLY A 119 8.36 -32.13 -2.56
C GLY A 119 7.44 -32.75 -1.49
N SER A 120 6.29 -32.11 -1.28
CA SER A 120 5.32 -32.54 -0.29
C SER A 120 4.81 -33.97 -0.54
N THR A 121 4.61 -34.73 0.54
CA THR A 121 3.72 -35.89 0.52
C THR A 121 2.26 -35.45 0.39
N LYS A 122 1.35 -36.40 0.13
CA LYS A 122 -0.09 -36.08 0.14
C LYS A 122 -0.57 -35.51 1.47
N SER A 123 -0.12 -36.10 2.58
CA SER A 123 -0.52 -35.67 3.93
C SER A 123 -0.04 -34.24 4.22
N GLU A 124 1.21 -33.93 3.87
CA GLU A 124 1.76 -32.57 4.04
C GLU A 124 1.04 -31.57 3.14
N ALA A 125 0.77 -31.93 1.88
CA ALA A 125 0.01 -31.07 0.98
C ALA A 125 -1.45 -30.85 1.45
N GLU A 126 -2.09 -31.85 2.04
CA GLU A 126 -3.42 -31.73 2.67
C GLU A 126 -3.40 -30.79 3.88
N GLU A 127 -2.29 -30.71 4.62
CA GLU A 127 -2.10 -29.79 5.74
C GLU A 127 -1.74 -28.37 5.28
N LEU A 128 -1.05 -28.22 4.15
CA LEU A 128 -0.56 -26.93 3.65
C LEU A 128 -1.59 -26.17 2.79
N TYR A 129 -2.33 -26.87 1.92
CA TYR A 129 -3.13 -26.23 0.87
C TYR A 129 -4.63 -26.32 1.13
N ASP A 130 -5.36 -25.26 0.77
CA ASP A 130 -6.82 -25.17 0.87
C ASP A 130 -7.50 -25.78 -0.36
N VAL A 131 -7.45 -27.11 -0.44
CA VAL A 131 -8.03 -27.89 -1.55
C VAL A 131 -8.81 -29.08 -1.02
N ASP A 132 -9.80 -29.56 -1.78
CA ASP A 132 -10.65 -30.67 -1.36
C ASP A 132 -9.95 -32.03 -1.48
N SER A 133 -8.92 -32.13 -2.32
CA SER A 133 -8.22 -33.40 -2.54
C SER A 133 -6.80 -33.21 -3.07
N ILE A 134 -5.89 -34.07 -2.64
CA ILE A 134 -4.56 -34.23 -3.22
C ILE A 134 -4.47 -35.53 -4.02
N ALA A 135 -4.12 -35.40 -5.30
CA ALA A 135 -3.91 -36.52 -6.23
C ALA A 135 -2.46 -36.56 -6.70
N TYR A 136 -2.03 -37.70 -7.28
CA TYR A 136 -0.71 -37.75 -7.91
C TYR A 136 -0.82 -37.34 -9.37
N LEU A 137 0.22 -36.71 -9.89
CA LEU A 137 0.27 -36.22 -11.27
C LEU A 137 -0.08 -37.29 -12.33
N ASN A 138 0.27 -38.56 -12.10
CA ASN A 138 -0.05 -39.65 -13.01
C ASN A 138 -1.57 -39.91 -13.17
N ASP A 139 -2.38 -39.47 -12.21
CA ASP A 139 -3.83 -39.65 -12.22
C ASP A 139 -4.54 -38.52 -13.00
N LEU A 140 -3.87 -37.38 -13.21
CA LEU A 140 -4.41 -36.16 -13.84
C LEU A 140 -5.06 -36.42 -15.20
N GLU A 141 -4.38 -37.14 -16.10
CA GLU A 141 -4.90 -37.43 -17.43
C GLU A 141 -6.13 -38.35 -17.37
N THR A 142 -6.12 -39.30 -16.43
CA THR A 142 -7.24 -40.24 -16.23
C THR A 142 -8.47 -39.50 -15.73
N ASP A 143 -8.31 -38.64 -14.72
CA ASP A 143 -9.38 -37.85 -14.13
C ASP A 143 -9.94 -36.84 -15.14
N THR A 144 -9.07 -36.17 -15.88
CA THR A 144 -9.47 -35.23 -16.95
C THR A 144 -10.27 -35.95 -18.04
N LYS A 145 -9.86 -37.16 -18.47
CA LYS A 145 -10.62 -37.97 -19.44
C LYS A 145 -11.95 -38.46 -18.89
N ALA A 146 -11.99 -38.85 -17.62
CA ALA A 146 -13.21 -39.28 -16.96
C ALA A 146 -14.23 -38.14 -16.97
N TRP A 147 -13.81 -36.95 -16.50
CA TRP A 147 -14.63 -35.75 -16.57
C TRP A 147 -15.01 -35.39 -18.02
N TRP A 148 -14.09 -35.48 -18.98
CA TRP A 148 -14.39 -35.14 -20.37
C TRP A 148 -15.53 -35.98 -20.98
N LYS A 149 -15.65 -37.25 -20.58
CA LYS A 149 -16.69 -38.18 -21.07
C LYS A 149 -18.07 -37.91 -20.48
N THR A 150 -18.15 -37.50 -19.22
CA THR A 150 -19.41 -37.45 -18.47
C THR A 150 -19.78 -36.07 -17.95
N GLY A 151 -18.80 -35.18 -17.82
CA GLY A 151 -18.93 -33.82 -17.34
C GLY A 151 -19.56 -32.90 -18.37
N ASN A 152 -20.32 -31.94 -17.87
CA ASN A 152 -20.99 -30.91 -18.66
C ASN A 152 -20.18 -29.61 -18.67
N GLY A 153 -20.38 -28.79 -19.70
CA GLY A 153 -19.67 -27.52 -19.86
C GLY A 153 -18.35 -27.64 -20.61
N LYS A 154 -17.54 -26.57 -20.51
CA LYS A 154 -16.25 -26.44 -21.19
C LYS A 154 -15.08 -26.74 -20.25
N LEU A 155 -13.96 -27.11 -20.86
CA LEU A 155 -12.65 -27.15 -20.23
C LEU A 155 -11.97 -25.79 -20.43
N TYR A 156 -11.74 -25.08 -19.34
CA TYR A 156 -11.15 -23.75 -19.31
C TYR A 156 -9.63 -23.84 -19.06
N LEU A 157 -8.85 -23.18 -19.90
CA LEU A 157 -7.40 -23.15 -19.87
C LEU A 157 -6.91 -21.69 -19.94
N LEU A 158 -5.73 -21.40 -19.41
CA LEU A 158 -5.08 -20.10 -19.68
C LEU A 158 -4.40 -20.06 -21.04
N HIS A 159 -3.65 -21.11 -21.36
CA HIS A 159 -2.88 -21.19 -22.60
C HIS A 159 -3.01 -22.58 -23.21
N PRO A 160 -3.34 -22.70 -24.51
CA PRO A 160 -3.44 -23.99 -25.19
C PRO A 160 -2.15 -24.82 -25.11
N ILE A 161 -0.99 -24.17 -24.98
CA ILE A 161 0.33 -24.83 -24.92
C ILE A 161 0.60 -25.56 -23.59
N HIS A 162 -0.17 -25.30 -22.53
CA HIS A 162 0.04 -25.94 -21.22
C HIS A 162 -0.59 -27.35 -21.12
N SER A 163 -0.66 -28.06 -22.24
CA SER A 163 -1.57 -29.18 -22.49
C SER A 163 -1.24 -30.51 -21.81
N HIS A 164 -0.38 -30.59 -20.79
CA HIS A 164 0.00 -31.88 -20.19
C HIS A 164 -1.21 -32.69 -19.67
N ALA A 165 -2.26 -32.04 -19.15
CA ALA A 165 -3.50 -32.72 -18.76
C ALA A 165 -4.40 -33.16 -19.92
N ILE A 166 -4.21 -32.57 -21.10
CA ILE A 166 -5.14 -32.68 -22.23
C ILE A 166 -4.46 -33.19 -23.51
N ALA A 167 -3.22 -33.69 -23.42
CA ALA A 167 -2.42 -34.09 -24.58
C ALA A 167 -3.10 -35.17 -25.44
N SER A 168 -4.03 -35.91 -24.85
CA SER A 168 -4.86 -36.93 -25.48
C SER A 168 -6.28 -36.49 -25.84
N LEU A 169 -6.65 -35.23 -25.56
CA LEU A 169 -7.91 -34.65 -25.99
C LEU A 169 -7.73 -33.95 -27.34
N ASP A 170 -8.80 -33.91 -28.12
CA ASP A 170 -8.84 -33.13 -29.36
C ASP A 170 -8.86 -31.64 -29.01
N THR A 171 -7.70 -30.99 -29.15
CA THR A 171 -7.50 -29.57 -28.84
C THR A 171 -8.26 -28.62 -29.76
N SER A 172 -8.81 -29.13 -30.87
CA SER A 172 -9.70 -28.38 -31.77
C SER A 172 -11.17 -28.38 -31.33
N SER A 173 -11.50 -29.14 -30.28
CA SER A 173 -12.86 -29.25 -29.76
C SER A 173 -13.41 -27.89 -29.30
N PRO A 174 -14.64 -27.52 -29.68
CA PRO A 174 -15.29 -26.30 -29.19
C PRO A 174 -15.63 -26.33 -27.69
N ARG A 175 -15.46 -27.48 -27.03
CA ARG A 175 -15.56 -27.61 -25.57
C ARG A 175 -14.31 -27.12 -24.84
N ILE A 176 -13.23 -26.76 -25.54
CA ILE A 176 -12.05 -26.14 -24.93
C ILE A 176 -12.16 -24.62 -25.09
N ASP A 177 -12.01 -23.91 -23.98
CA ASP A 177 -11.97 -22.45 -23.95
C ASP A 177 -10.64 -22.01 -23.33
N ALA A 178 -9.81 -21.37 -24.14
CA ALA A 178 -8.53 -20.83 -23.70
C ALA A 178 -8.50 -19.29 -23.74
N THR A 179 -9.67 -18.66 -23.73
CA THR A 179 -9.81 -17.21 -23.97
C THR A 179 -10.48 -16.47 -22.83
N THR A 180 -11.34 -17.15 -22.07
CA THR A 180 -12.18 -16.50 -21.04
C THR A 180 -11.60 -16.58 -19.63
N LEU A 181 -10.84 -17.65 -19.32
CA LEU A 181 -10.34 -17.90 -17.95
C LEU A 181 -9.41 -16.81 -17.43
N GLN A 182 -8.51 -16.30 -18.28
CA GLN A 182 -7.56 -15.25 -17.89
C GLN A 182 -8.31 -14.01 -17.40
N SER A 183 -9.24 -13.50 -18.21
CA SER A 183 -10.04 -12.32 -17.86
C SER A 183 -10.91 -12.52 -16.61
N ALA A 184 -11.39 -13.74 -16.37
CA ALA A 184 -12.15 -14.06 -15.17
C ALA A 184 -11.27 -14.02 -13.90
N ILE A 185 -10.08 -14.63 -13.94
CA ILE A 185 -9.13 -14.62 -12.83
C ILE A 185 -8.57 -13.21 -12.60
N ASP A 186 -8.25 -12.48 -13.67
CA ASP A 186 -7.77 -11.10 -13.58
C ASP A 186 -8.79 -10.25 -12.81
N GLN A 187 -10.08 -10.36 -13.11
CA GLN A 187 -11.15 -9.61 -12.42
C GLN A 187 -11.20 -9.88 -10.91
N CYS A 188 -10.84 -11.09 -10.49
CA CYS A 188 -10.71 -11.42 -9.08
C CYS A 188 -9.45 -10.79 -8.49
N ARG A 189 -8.28 -10.98 -9.14
CA ARG A 189 -6.97 -10.49 -8.65
C ARG A 189 -6.88 -8.97 -8.46
N VAL A 190 -7.69 -8.17 -9.15
CA VAL A 190 -7.71 -6.71 -8.92
C VAL A 190 -8.19 -6.35 -7.52
N ILE A 191 -9.10 -7.13 -6.95
CA ILE A 191 -9.67 -6.90 -5.61
C ILE A 191 -9.08 -7.94 -4.66
N LYS A 192 -8.24 -7.48 -3.72
CA LYS A 192 -7.53 -8.36 -2.79
C LYS A 192 -8.45 -8.70 -1.62
N ASP A 193 -8.41 -9.95 -1.18
CA ASP A 193 -8.98 -10.32 0.10
C ASP A 193 -8.02 -10.03 1.27
N ASP A 194 -8.48 -10.23 2.50
CA ASP A 194 -7.70 -9.94 3.71
C ASP A 194 -6.42 -10.78 3.81
N TYR A 195 -6.43 -12.02 3.29
CA TYR A 195 -5.24 -12.88 3.28
C TYR A 195 -4.18 -12.31 2.34
N GLU A 196 -4.58 -11.94 1.12
CA GLU A 196 -3.71 -11.29 0.13
C GLU A 196 -3.14 -9.97 0.65
N ILE A 197 -3.98 -9.12 1.25
CA ILE A 197 -3.56 -7.85 1.84
C ILE A 197 -2.51 -8.08 2.93
N ASN A 198 -2.67 -9.10 3.78
CA ASN A 198 -1.70 -9.41 4.83
C ASN A 198 -0.34 -9.86 4.28
N LEU A 199 -0.32 -10.61 3.16
CA LEU A 199 0.93 -10.96 2.48
C LEU A 199 1.62 -9.72 1.88
N ILE A 200 0.85 -8.81 1.28
CA ILE A 200 1.36 -7.52 0.76
C ILE A 200 1.89 -6.63 1.89
N ARG A 201 1.19 -6.54 3.02
CA ARG A 201 1.65 -5.84 4.23
C ARG A 201 2.98 -6.41 4.73
N HIS A 202 3.12 -7.73 4.72
CA HIS A 202 4.36 -8.39 5.10
C HIS A 202 5.51 -8.05 4.15
N ALA A 203 5.27 -8.12 2.83
CA ALA A 203 6.23 -7.70 1.81
C ALA A 203 6.67 -6.24 2.04
N ASN A 204 5.72 -5.33 2.24
CA ASN A 204 5.97 -3.91 2.54
C ASN A 204 6.83 -3.71 3.80
N LYS A 205 6.55 -4.48 4.86
CA LYS A 205 7.34 -4.42 6.09
C LYS A 205 8.80 -4.79 5.83
N VAL A 206 9.05 -5.89 5.12
CA VAL A 206 10.41 -6.34 4.82
C VAL A 206 11.13 -5.31 3.95
N SER A 207 10.46 -4.76 2.93
CA SER A 207 10.97 -3.66 2.11
C SER A 207 11.31 -2.42 2.92
N ALA A 208 10.45 -2.01 3.85
CA ALA A 208 10.69 -0.87 4.73
C ALA A 208 11.91 -1.08 5.62
N ASP A 209 12.11 -2.28 6.14
CA ASP A 209 13.28 -2.62 6.95
C ASP A 209 14.56 -2.61 6.10
N ALA A 210 14.50 -3.09 4.84
CA ALA A 210 15.61 -3.03 3.89
C ALA A 210 15.98 -1.58 3.50
N HIS A 211 14.99 -0.73 3.22
CA HIS A 211 15.19 0.72 3.02
C HIS A 211 15.85 1.37 4.24
N ARG A 212 15.38 1.06 5.46
CA ARG A 212 16.01 1.55 6.71
C ARG A 212 17.46 1.08 6.86
N ALA A 213 17.74 -0.17 6.51
CA ALA A 213 19.09 -0.73 6.60
C ALA A 213 20.07 -0.01 5.66
N VAL A 214 19.63 0.32 4.44
CA VAL A 214 20.43 1.12 3.51
C VAL A 214 20.64 2.53 4.04
N LEU A 215 19.57 3.23 4.45
CA LEU A 215 19.64 4.61 4.94
C LEU A 215 20.62 4.77 6.11
N LYS A 216 20.63 3.83 7.05
CA LYS A 216 21.55 3.83 8.21
C LYS A 216 23.02 3.68 7.81
N LYS A 217 23.31 3.09 6.65
CA LYS A 217 24.68 2.76 6.21
C LYS A 217 25.15 3.62 5.04
N ILE A 218 24.27 4.38 4.37
CA ILE A 218 24.57 5.00 3.06
C ILE A 218 25.85 5.84 3.06
N ARG A 219 26.14 6.57 4.15
CA ARG A 219 27.33 7.43 4.25
C ARG A 219 28.66 6.67 4.23
N SER A 220 28.62 5.36 4.43
CA SER A 220 29.80 4.47 4.35
C SER A 220 29.97 3.82 2.97
N PHE A 221 29.02 4.00 2.05
CA PHE A 221 29.09 3.38 0.73
C PHE A 221 29.87 4.25 -0.24
N GLU A 222 30.58 3.58 -1.15
CA GLU A 222 31.37 4.19 -2.23
C GLU A 222 30.72 3.93 -3.60
N ASN A 223 29.83 2.94 -3.69
CA ASN A 223 29.25 2.47 -4.96
C ASN A 223 27.76 2.06 -4.81
N GLU A 224 26.98 2.22 -5.88
CA GLU A 224 25.58 1.80 -5.98
C GLU A 224 25.38 0.31 -5.64
N SER A 225 26.33 -0.57 -5.99
CA SER A 225 26.23 -2.02 -5.73
C SER A 225 26.14 -2.38 -4.24
N GLN A 226 26.66 -1.54 -3.35
CA GLN A 226 26.56 -1.74 -1.90
C GLN A 226 25.15 -1.49 -1.39
N VAL A 227 24.39 -0.61 -2.07
CA VAL A 227 22.97 -0.37 -1.79
C VAL A 227 22.17 -1.63 -2.12
N GLU A 228 22.34 -2.16 -3.33
CA GLU A 228 21.71 -3.40 -3.76
C GLU A 228 22.04 -4.56 -2.82
N GLY A 229 23.34 -4.74 -2.48
CA GLY A 229 23.77 -5.81 -1.58
C GLY A 229 23.14 -5.76 -0.19
N ILE A 230 23.03 -4.57 0.42
CA ILE A 230 22.40 -4.43 1.75
C ILE A 230 20.89 -4.61 1.69
N PHE A 231 20.25 -4.16 0.61
CA PHE A 231 18.82 -4.37 0.44
C PHE A 231 18.50 -5.87 0.31
N LEU A 232 19.23 -6.59 -0.54
CA LEU A 232 19.11 -8.05 -0.71
C LEU A 232 19.37 -8.81 0.58
N ASP A 233 20.49 -8.52 1.27
CA ASP A 233 20.85 -9.16 2.53
C ASP A 233 19.73 -9.04 3.56
N THR A 234 19.14 -7.84 3.70
CA THR A 234 18.06 -7.58 4.65
C THR A 234 16.80 -8.37 4.29
N CYS A 235 16.39 -8.36 3.02
CA CYS A 235 15.20 -9.09 2.57
C CYS A 235 15.36 -10.60 2.80
N VAL A 236 16.47 -11.18 2.32
CA VAL A 236 16.73 -12.62 2.38
C VAL A 236 16.86 -13.07 3.84
N SER A 237 17.54 -12.29 4.69
CA SER A 237 17.70 -12.60 6.12
C SER A 237 16.38 -12.57 6.90
N GLN A 238 15.35 -11.88 6.38
CA GLN A 238 13.99 -11.88 6.94
C GLN A 238 13.06 -12.92 6.29
N GLY A 239 13.57 -13.75 5.38
CA GLY A 239 12.81 -14.81 4.70
C GLY A 239 12.21 -14.41 3.35
N ALA A 240 12.32 -13.14 2.94
CA ALA A 240 11.93 -12.71 1.60
C ALA A 240 13.06 -13.05 0.61
N HIS A 241 13.10 -14.32 0.21
CA HIS A 241 14.14 -14.87 -0.67
C HIS A 241 14.19 -14.21 -2.05
N ASN A 242 13.09 -13.57 -2.45
CA ASN A 242 12.87 -13.02 -3.76
C ASN A 242 12.53 -11.53 -3.65
N GLN A 243 12.94 -10.76 -4.65
CA GLN A 243 12.51 -9.39 -4.86
C GLN A 243 11.39 -9.38 -5.90
N SER A 244 10.49 -8.41 -5.79
CA SER A 244 9.37 -8.23 -6.73
C SER A 244 9.88 -7.93 -8.15
N TYR A 245 11.00 -7.23 -8.24
CA TYR A 245 11.71 -6.83 -9.46
C TYR A 245 13.19 -6.56 -9.12
N ASN A 246 14.01 -6.28 -10.13
CA ASN A 246 15.42 -5.95 -9.91
C ASN A 246 15.53 -4.59 -9.21
N ILE A 247 16.34 -4.54 -8.16
CA ILE A 247 16.62 -3.31 -7.42
C ILE A 247 17.18 -2.24 -8.35
N ILE A 248 16.67 -1.02 -8.23
CA ILE A 248 17.14 0.16 -8.95
C ILE A 248 17.82 1.07 -7.93
N ALA A 249 19.15 1.19 -8.02
CA ALA A 249 19.95 2.06 -7.17
C ALA A 249 20.62 3.14 -8.04
N GLY A 250 19.88 4.20 -8.38
CA GLY A 250 20.33 5.25 -9.30
C GLY A 250 20.86 6.48 -8.57
N SER A 251 22.16 6.77 -8.67
CA SER A 251 22.78 7.98 -8.11
C SER A 251 22.96 9.11 -9.13
N GLY A 252 22.69 10.36 -8.74
CA GLY A 252 22.75 11.53 -9.62
C GLY A 252 22.02 11.30 -10.94
N SER A 253 22.69 11.48 -12.08
CA SER A 253 22.09 11.27 -13.41
C SER A 253 21.45 9.90 -13.63
N ASN A 254 21.89 8.84 -12.94
CA ASN A 254 21.32 7.50 -13.07
C ASN A 254 19.89 7.44 -12.52
N ALA A 255 19.56 8.28 -11.53
CA ALA A 255 18.19 8.44 -11.03
C ALA A 255 17.20 8.94 -12.11
N SER A 256 17.69 9.45 -13.25
CA SER A 256 16.86 9.86 -14.40
C SER A 256 16.53 8.72 -15.37
N VAL A 257 17.05 7.51 -15.14
CA VAL A 257 16.78 6.30 -15.92
C VAL A 257 15.83 5.43 -15.12
N LEU A 258 14.57 5.35 -15.55
CA LEU A 258 13.47 4.82 -14.74
C LEU A 258 13.70 3.39 -14.23
N HIS A 259 14.13 2.49 -15.12
CA HIS A 259 14.49 1.09 -14.80
C HIS A 259 16.00 0.87 -14.88
N TYR A 260 16.77 1.71 -14.17
CA TYR A 260 18.22 1.56 -14.08
C TYR A 260 18.60 0.30 -13.31
N GLY A 261 19.30 -0.64 -13.93
CA GLY A 261 19.69 -1.90 -13.29
C GLY A 261 21.19 -2.20 -13.31
N LYS A 262 22.04 -1.22 -13.67
CA LYS A 262 23.50 -1.43 -13.75
C LYS A 262 24.12 -1.47 -12.35
N ASN A 263 23.63 -0.61 -11.44
CA ASN A 263 23.95 -0.57 -10.01
C ASN A 263 25.46 -0.67 -9.69
N ASP A 264 26.34 -0.11 -10.52
CA ASP A 264 27.79 -0.30 -10.40
C ASP A 264 28.58 1.02 -10.46
N GLU A 265 27.92 2.18 -10.43
CA GLU A 265 28.58 3.47 -10.54
C GLU A 265 29.02 4.01 -9.16
N PRO A 266 30.14 4.77 -9.09
CA PRO A 266 30.59 5.41 -7.86
C PRO A 266 29.62 6.49 -7.35
N LEU A 267 29.43 6.55 -6.03
CA LEU A 267 28.60 7.56 -5.34
C LEU A 267 29.34 8.89 -5.15
N ALA A 268 30.66 8.92 -5.31
CA ALA A 268 31.48 10.10 -5.10
C ALA A 268 31.04 11.28 -6.01
N GLY A 269 30.80 12.44 -5.40
CA GLY A 269 30.38 13.65 -6.11
C GLY A 269 28.91 13.68 -6.56
N ARG A 270 28.12 12.66 -6.23
CA ARG A 270 26.68 12.61 -6.54
C ARG A 270 25.88 13.32 -5.44
N GLN A 271 24.79 14.00 -5.82
CA GLN A 271 23.94 14.76 -4.88
C GLN A 271 22.92 13.86 -4.18
N VAL A 272 22.20 13.05 -4.96
CA VAL A 272 21.08 12.22 -4.51
C VAL A 272 21.29 10.77 -4.92
N LEU A 273 20.59 9.88 -4.22
CA LEU A 273 20.37 8.50 -4.60
C LEU A 273 18.86 8.24 -4.58
N LEU A 274 18.37 7.62 -5.64
CA LEU A 274 17.04 7.04 -5.76
C LEU A 274 17.17 5.52 -5.62
N ILE A 275 16.44 4.96 -4.67
CA ILE A 275 16.30 3.52 -4.47
C ILE A 275 14.87 3.16 -4.76
N ASP A 276 14.66 2.37 -5.79
CA ASP A 276 13.39 1.75 -6.11
C ASP A 276 13.58 0.24 -5.97
N ALA A 277 13.00 -0.31 -4.89
CA ALA A 277 13.20 -1.69 -4.49
C ALA A 277 12.07 -2.20 -3.57
N GLY A 278 11.58 -3.40 -3.88
CA GLY A 278 10.55 -4.10 -3.12
C GLY A 278 10.80 -5.60 -3.00
N ALA A 279 10.48 -6.15 -1.82
CA ALA A 279 10.50 -7.57 -1.50
C ALA A 279 9.25 -8.28 -2.05
N GLU A 280 9.40 -9.55 -2.42
CA GLU A 280 8.30 -10.47 -2.68
C GLU A 280 8.13 -11.42 -1.48
N TRP A 281 6.92 -11.49 -0.92
CA TRP A 281 6.58 -12.44 0.13
C TRP A 281 5.54 -13.43 -0.39
N ASN A 282 5.90 -14.72 -0.51
CA ASN A 282 5.01 -15.78 -1.00
C ASN A 282 4.29 -15.39 -2.32
N CYS A 283 5.04 -14.94 -3.32
CA CYS A 283 4.55 -14.40 -4.59
C CYS A 283 3.83 -13.04 -4.55
N TYR A 284 3.56 -12.45 -3.39
CA TYR A 284 2.98 -11.10 -3.31
C TYR A 284 4.06 -10.04 -3.25
N ALA A 285 3.94 -9.05 -4.12
CA ALA A 285 4.88 -7.96 -4.27
C ALA A 285 4.63 -6.84 -3.24
N SER A 286 5.72 -6.14 -2.94
CA SER A 286 5.72 -4.72 -2.55
C SER A 286 6.52 -3.92 -3.58
N ASP A 287 6.29 -2.61 -3.64
CA ASP A 287 6.96 -1.68 -4.54
C ASP A 287 7.20 -0.34 -3.83
N VAL A 288 8.46 0.02 -3.63
CA VAL A 288 8.80 1.17 -2.78
C VAL A 288 10.01 1.91 -3.32
N THR A 289 9.78 3.18 -3.65
CA THR A 289 10.83 4.12 -4.03
C THR A 289 11.08 5.18 -2.95
N ARG A 290 12.35 5.38 -2.61
CA ARG A 290 12.83 6.48 -1.76
C ARG A 290 13.99 7.21 -2.44
N THR A 291 13.92 8.54 -2.44
CA THR A 291 15.02 9.40 -2.90
C THR A 291 15.52 10.27 -1.75
N PHE A 292 16.83 10.38 -1.57
CA PHE A 292 17.44 11.13 -0.47
C PHE A 292 18.83 11.68 -0.83
N PRO A 293 19.33 12.71 -0.12
CA PRO A 293 20.65 13.26 -0.37
C PRO A 293 21.71 12.34 0.23
N LEU A 294 22.71 11.95 -0.56
CA LEU A 294 23.79 11.05 -0.12
C LEU A 294 24.58 11.60 1.07
N SER A 295 24.66 12.93 1.20
CA SER A 295 25.34 13.62 2.30
C SER A 295 24.51 13.69 3.60
N GLY A 296 23.21 13.36 3.55
CA GLY A 296 22.25 13.65 4.63
C GLY A 296 21.77 15.10 4.68
N THR A 297 22.19 15.96 3.74
CA THR A 297 21.70 17.34 3.61
C THR A 297 21.38 17.65 2.15
N TRP A 298 20.18 18.16 1.91
CA TRP A 298 19.76 18.53 0.56
C TRP A 298 20.55 19.71 0.00
N THR A 299 20.84 19.67 -1.30
CA THR A 299 21.17 20.89 -2.06
C THR A 299 19.89 21.70 -2.29
N THR A 300 20.03 22.99 -2.59
CA THR A 300 18.88 23.86 -2.89
C THR A 300 18.04 23.29 -4.03
N GLU A 301 18.68 22.89 -5.12
CA GLU A 301 18.03 22.37 -6.32
C GLU A 301 17.37 21.02 -6.05
N ALA A 302 18.04 20.09 -5.36
CA ALA A 302 17.45 18.78 -5.05
C ALA A 302 16.27 18.90 -4.07
N LYS A 303 16.37 19.76 -3.03
CA LYS A 303 15.26 19.99 -2.10
C LYS A 303 14.03 20.56 -2.81
N ALA A 304 14.24 21.53 -3.69
CA ALA A 304 13.15 22.15 -4.43
C ALA A 304 12.36 21.13 -5.27
N ILE A 305 13.05 20.19 -5.92
CA ILE A 305 12.39 19.12 -6.69
C ILE A 305 11.76 18.08 -5.77
N TYR A 306 12.42 17.72 -4.67
CA TYR A 306 11.88 16.79 -3.69
C TYR A 306 10.55 17.28 -3.13
N ASP A 307 10.47 18.57 -2.79
CA ASP A 307 9.27 19.17 -2.22
C ASP A 307 8.08 19.16 -3.20
N ILE A 308 8.35 19.37 -4.49
CA ILE A 308 7.30 19.25 -5.52
C ILE A 308 6.82 17.81 -5.64
N VAL A 309 7.73 16.82 -5.65
CA VAL A 309 7.37 15.40 -5.77
C VAL A 309 6.62 14.92 -4.51
N GLU A 310 7.04 15.35 -3.32
CA GLU A 310 6.33 15.07 -2.07
C GLU A 310 4.93 15.68 -2.08
N GLU A 311 4.78 16.92 -2.56
CA GLU A 311 3.46 17.55 -2.72
C GLU A 311 2.57 16.79 -3.72
N MET A 312 3.14 16.35 -4.86
CA MET A 312 2.43 15.51 -5.82
C MET A 312 1.90 14.24 -5.15
N GLN A 313 2.75 13.54 -4.39
CA GLN A 313 2.42 12.26 -3.77
C GLN A 313 1.36 12.41 -2.68
N GLU A 314 1.61 13.27 -1.69
CA GLU A 314 0.74 13.45 -0.53
C GLU A 314 -0.64 13.99 -0.96
N THR A 315 -0.67 14.91 -1.93
CA THR A 315 -1.93 15.44 -2.44
C THR A 315 -2.72 14.37 -3.17
N VAL A 316 -2.09 13.55 -4.02
CA VAL A 316 -2.76 12.43 -4.68
C VAL A 316 -3.30 11.43 -3.66
N ILE A 317 -2.44 10.95 -2.75
CA ILE A 317 -2.80 9.96 -1.74
C ILE A 317 -4.02 10.43 -0.94
N SER A 318 -4.03 11.68 -0.49
CA SER A 318 -5.15 12.26 0.28
C SER A 318 -6.51 12.24 -0.44
N ARG A 319 -6.53 12.08 -1.76
CA ARG A 319 -7.74 12.02 -2.59
C ARG A 319 -8.18 10.61 -2.92
N LEU A 320 -7.38 9.59 -2.64
CA LEU A 320 -7.68 8.20 -2.98
C LEU A 320 -8.78 7.64 -2.08
N LYS A 321 -9.84 7.14 -2.72
CA LYS A 321 -10.98 6.46 -2.11
C LYS A 321 -11.82 5.77 -3.20
N PRO A 322 -12.78 4.91 -2.85
CA PRO A 322 -13.70 4.35 -3.83
C PRO A 322 -14.43 5.42 -4.66
N GLY A 323 -14.59 5.16 -5.95
CA GLY A 323 -15.27 6.06 -6.90
C GLY A 323 -14.36 7.12 -7.55
N VAL A 324 -13.10 7.24 -7.14
CA VAL A 324 -12.14 8.17 -7.78
C VAL A 324 -11.55 7.54 -9.05
N HIS A 325 -11.45 8.33 -10.12
CA HIS A 325 -10.73 7.92 -11.32
C HIS A 325 -9.23 8.14 -11.14
N TYR A 326 -8.43 7.07 -11.18
CA TYR A 326 -6.98 7.17 -11.00
C TYR A 326 -6.29 8.00 -12.11
N ARG A 327 -6.86 8.06 -13.33
CA ARG A 327 -6.39 8.97 -14.40
C ARG A 327 -6.50 10.45 -14.03
N ASP A 328 -7.47 10.82 -13.19
CA ASP A 328 -7.61 12.21 -12.77
C ASP A 328 -6.47 12.58 -11.82
N MET A 329 -5.99 11.60 -11.05
CA MET A 329 -4.84 11.75 -10.17
C MET A 329 -3.55 11.92 -10.97
N GLN A 330 -3.39 11.21 -12.10
CA GLN A 330 -2.29 11.46 -13.05
C GLN A 330 -2.26 12.94 -13.45
N VAL A 331 -3.39 13.48 -13.90
CA VAL A 331 -3.47 14.89 -14.32
C VAL A 331 -3.20 15.84 -13.14
N LEU A 332 -3.71 15.53 -11.95
CA LEU A 332 -3.46 16.30 -10.73
C LEU A 332 -1.96 16.38 -10.41
N ALA A 333 -1.25 15.26 -10.42
CA ALA A 333 0.19 15.19 -10.20
C ALA A 333 0.95 15.99 -11.27
N HIS A 334 0.59 15.86 -12.54
CA HIS A 334 1.19 16.67 -13.62
C HIS A 334 0.93 18.17 -13.46
N ALA A 335 -0.25 18.56 -12.96
CA ALA A 335 -0.57 19.97 -12.72
C ALA A 335 0.30 20.57 -11.61
N ILE A 336 0.49 19.84 -10.50
CA ILE A 336 1.40 20.22 -9.41
C ILE A 336 2.84 20.32 -9.95
N ALA A 337 3.31 19.32 -10.69
CA ALA A 337 4.63 19.33 -11.31
C ALA A 337 4.84 20.54 -12.23
N ALA A 338 3.87 20.85 -13.11
CA ALA A 338 3.98 22.00 -14.01
C ALA A 338 4.03 23.33 -13.25
N ASN A 339 3.20 23.50 -12.22
CA ASN A 339 3.20 24.72 -11.40
C ASN A 339 4.53 24.89 -10.65
N GLY A 340 5.01 23.84 -9.97
CA GLY A 340 6.30 23.89 -9.28
C GLY A 340 7.46 24.18 -10.22
N LEU A 341 7.50 23.54 -11.40
CA LEU A 341 8.54 23.79 -12.40
C LEU A 341 8.45 25.19 -13.04
N LEU A 342 7.25 25.79 -13.12
CA LEU A 342 7.05 27.18 -13.53
C LEU A 342 7.57 28.15 -12.46
N GLU A 343 7.30 27.88 -11.18
CA GLU A 343 7.77 28.70 -10.04
C GLU A 343 9.30 28.69 -9.94
N LEU A 344 9.94 27.54 -10.18
CA LEU A 344 11.39 27.42 -10.28
C LEU A 344 11.97 28.06 -11.54
N GLY A 345 11.13 28.44 -12.51
CA GLY A 345 11.51 29.00 -13.80
C GLY A 345 12.16 28.01 -14.77
N ILE A 346 12.08 26.70 -14.48
CA ILE A 346 12.51 25.62 -15.38
C ILE A 346 11.58 25.57 -16.58
N LEU A 347 10.27 25.63 -16.31
CA LEU A 347 9.24 25.89 -17.31
C LEU A 347 8.94 27.39 -17.38
N HIS A 348 8.57 27.90 -18.56
CA HIS A 348 8.22 29.30 -18.77
C HIS A 348 7.35 29.51 -20.02
N ASN A 349 6.98 30.76 -20.34
CA ASN A 349 6.26 31.14 -21.56
C ASN A 349 4.90 30.46 -21.79
N GLY A 350 4.20 30.07 -20.73
CA GLY A 350 2.87 29.47 -20.82
C GLY A 350 2.27 29.24 -19.45
N THR A 351 0.96 29.00 -19.43
CA THR A 351 0.24 28.49 -18.26
C THR A 351 0.44 26.98 -18.12
N ALA A 352 0.20 26.44 -16.92
CA ALA A 352 0.22 24.99 -16.71
C ALA A 352 -0.71 24.24 -17.69
N ALA A 353 -1.89 24.81 -17.99
CA ALA A 353 -2.82 24.23 -18.95
C ALA A 353 -2.23 24.09 -20.36
N GLU A 354 -1.56 25.14 -20.85
CA GLU A 354 -0.92 25.13 -22.17
C GLU A 354 0.28 24.16 -22.24
N ILE A 355 1.03 24.05 -21.15
CA ILE A 355 2.20 23.16 -21.04
C ILE A 355 1.76 21.68 -20.99
N LEU A 356 0.75 21.35 -20.18
CA LEU A 356 0.20 19.99 -20.07
C LEU A 356 -0.43 19.56 -21.40
N LYS A 357 -1.26 20.43 -22.01
CA LYS A 357 -1.85 20.16 -23.32
C LYS A 357 -0.79 19.91 -24.38
N ALA A 358 0.32 20.65 -24.34
CA ALA A 358 1.45 20.44 -25.23
C ALA A 358 2.30 19.20 -24.90
N GLY A 359 2.05 18.49 -23.79
CA GLY A 359 2.82 17.31 -23.37
C GLY A 359 4.22 17.61 -22.85
N THR A 360 4.54 18.88 -22.59
CA THR A 360 5.91 19.28 -22.21
C THR A 360 6.30 18.75 -20.83
N THR A 361 5.34 18.51 -19.95
CA THR A 361 5.59 17.88 -18.64
C THR A 361 6.17 16.47 -18.77
N LEU A 362 5.92 15.76 -19.86
CA LEU A 362 6.48 14.42 -20.12
C LEU A 362 8.01 14.45 -20.24
N ALA A 363 8.61 15.62 -20.47
CA ALA A 363 10.07 15.78 -20.42
C ALA A 363 10.64 15.50 -19.02
N PHE A 364 9.81 15.69 -17.99
CA PHE A 364 10.20 15.65 -16.59
C PHE A 364 9.46 14.56 -15.81
N PHE A 365 8.23 14.21 -16.18
CA PHE A 365 7.47 13.13 -15.57
C PHE A 365 6.93 12.21 -16.70
N PRO A 366 7.76 11.30 -17.22
CA PRO A 366 7.42 10.52 -18.41
C PRO A 366 6.61 9.24 -18.13
N HIS A 367 6.46 8.79 -16.89
CA HIS A 367 5.78 7.52 -16.59
C HIS A 367 4.39 7.74 -15.97
N GLY A 368 3.65 6.63 -15.80
CA GLY A 368 2.39 6.65 -15.06
C GLY A 368 2.59 6.95 -13.58
N LEU A 369 1.55 7.44 -12.94
CA LEU A 369 1.53 7.79 -11.52
C LEU A 369 1.63 6.58 -10.59
N GLY A 370 1.32 5.39 -11.09
CA GLY A 370 1.40 4.15 -10.33
C GLY A 370 0.44 3.10 -10.87
N HIS A 371 0.63 1.84 -10.52
CA HIS A 371 -0.05 0.69 -11.14
C HIS A 371 -0.74 -0.18 -10.09
N HIS A 372 -1.57 -1.12 -10.53
CA HIS A 372 -2.02 -2.18 -9.63
C HIS A 372 -0.84 -3.02 -9.16
N MET A 373 -0.91 -3.50 -7.92
CA MET A 373 0.08 -4.39 -7.33
C MET A 373 -0.60 -5.56 -6.62
N GLY A 374 0.02 -6.73 -6.64
CA GLY A 374 -0.47 -7.94 -5.99
C GLY A 374 0.49 -9.10 -6.18
N LEU A 375 0.07 -10.12 -6.92
CA LEU A 375 0.93 -11.26 -7.28
C LEU A 375 2.04 -10.92 -8.29
N GLU A 376 1.95 -9.76 -8.93
CA GLU A 376 3.02 -9.14 -9.69
C GLU A 376 3.20 -7.70 -9.20
N VAL A 377 4.39 -7.14 -9.40
CA VAL A 377 4.66 -5.71 -9.15
C VAL A 377 3.76 -4.83 -10.02
N HIS A 378 3.80 -5.05 -11.34
CA HIS A 378 2.81 -4.56 -12.28
C HIS A 378 1.72 -5.62 -12.42
N ASP A 379 0.76 -5.59 -11.50
CA ASP A 379 -0.36 -6.52 -11.50
C ASP A 379 -1.34 -6.24 -12.65
N VAL A 380 -2.37 -7.06 -12.79
CA VAL A 380 -3.29 -7.05 -13.93
C VAL A 380 -3.96 -5.68 -14.17
N LEU A 381 -3.61 -5.01 -15.29
CA LEU A 381 -3.99 -3.60 -15.58
C LEU A 381 -5.25 -3.41 -16.45
N ASN A 382 -5.63 -4.40 -17.26
CA ASN A 382 -6.61 -4.22 -18.35
C ASN A 382 -7.97 -4.82 -18.03
N ILE A 383 -8.59 -4.41 -16.92
CA ILE A 383 -9.86 -5.00 -16.50
C ILE A 383 -10.97 -3.96 -16.41
N ARG A 384 -12.03 -4.23 -17.16
CA ARG A 384 -13.33 -3.60 -16.94
C ARG A 384 -14.07 -4.42 -15.89
N ILE A 385 -14.18 -3.90 -14.66
CA ILE A 385 -14.88 -4.58 -13.57
C ILE A 385 -16.39 -4.39 -13.76
N SER A 386 -16.98 -5.27 -14.59
CA SER A 386 -18.41 -5.47 -14.90
C SER A 386 -19.14 -4.40 -15.74
N ALA A 387 -20.08 -4.85 -16.58
CA ALA A 387 -20.93 -4.02 -17.45
C ALA A 387 -22.11 -3.32 -16.74
N GLU A 388 -22.50 -3.77 -15.54
CA GLU A 388 -23.67 -3.23 -14.81
C GLU A 388 -23.35 -1.92 -14.08
N HIS A 389 -22.15 -1.79 -13.49
CA HIS A 389 -21.67 -0.52 -12.92
C HIS A 389 -21.26 0.50 -13.99
N ASP A 390 -20.81 0.02 -15.16
CA ASP A 390 -20.41 0.87 -16.28
C ASP A 390 -21.55 1.77 -16.78
N ALA A 391 -22.82 1.35 -16.66
CA ALA A 391 -23.95 2.15 -17.15
C ALA A 391 -24.17 3.42 -16.30
N ASP A 392 -24.10 3.29 -14.98
CA ASP A 392 -24.34 4.40 -14.05
C ASP A 392 -23.14 5.34 -13.93
N GLU A 393 -21.90 4.81 -13.95
CA GLU A 393 -20.68 5.64 -13.96
C GLU A 393 -20.54 6.44 -15.26
N ARG A 394 -20.88 5.86 -16.42
CA ARG A 394 -20.90 6.59 -17.71
C ARG A 394 -21.94 7.71 -17.73
N ASN A 395 -23.06 7.54 -17.02
CA ASN A 395 -24.11 8.55 -16.92
C ASN A 395 -23.74 9.69 -15.95
N LEU A 396 -23.02 9.40 -14.86
CA LEU A 396 -22.54 10.41 -13.89
C LEU A 396 -21.43 11.30 -14.44
N ALA A 397 -20.48 10.72 -15.19
CA ALA A 397 -19.38 11.44 -15.83
C ALA A 397 -19.84 12.44 -16.93
N ALA A 398 -21.10 12.38 -17.36
CA ALA A 398 -21.66 13.16 -18.46
C ALA A 398 -22.39 14.45 -18.03
N SER A 399 -22.38 14.83 -16.74
CA SER A 399 -23.06 16.05 -16.25
C SER A 399 -22.10 17.23 -16.02
N GLU A 400 -22.55 18.48 -16.21
CA GLU A 400 -21.73 19.71 -16.01
C GLU A 400 -21.38 20.01 -14.54
N GLN A 401 -22.07 19.38 -13.57
CA GLN A 401 -21.66 19.30 -12.16
C GLN A 401 -20.69 18.11 -11.90
N GLY A 402 -20.37 17.34 -12.94
CA GLY A 402 -19.75 16.01 -12.94
C GLY A 402 -18.43 15.90 -13.68
N ASN A 403 -17.65 16.98 -13.80
CA ASN A 403 -16.24 16.88 -14.19
C ASN A 403 -15.38 16.57 -12.94
N SER A 404 -15.25 15.28 -12.61
CA SER A 404 -14.43 14.77 -11.50
C SER A 404 -13.05 15.44 -11.43
N LEU A 405 -12.37 15.60 -12.58
CA LEU A 405 -11.08 16.27 -12.65
C LEU A 405 -11.13 17.73 -12.18
N PHE A 406 -12.16 18.50 -12.56
CA PHE A 406 -12.34 19.88 -12.08
C PHE A 406 -12.43 19.94 -10.56
N TYR A 407 -13.22 19.04 -9.96
CA TYR A 407 -13.32 18.92 -8.51
C TYR A 407 -11.93 18.75 -7.89
N HIS A 408 -11.14 17.80 -8.41
CA HIS A 408 -9.83 17.51 -7.85
C HIS A 408 -8.85 18.69 -7.98
N LEU A 409 -8.82 19.37 -9.14
CA LEU A 409 -7.93 20.50 -9.40
C LEU A 409 -8.31 21.77 -8.63
N ASN A 410 -9.59 21.97 -8.33
CA ASN A 410 -10.09 23.18 -7.67
C ASN A 410 -10.12 23.07 -6.13
N HIS A 411 -10.01 21.86 -5.57
CA HIS A 411 -9.87 21.67 -4.13
C HIS A 411 -8.45 21.99 -3.68
N PRO A 412 -8.26 22.63 -2.51
CA PRO A 412 -6.93 23.01 -2.04
C PRO A 412 -6.03 21.80 -1.73
N ASP A 413 -4.73 22.06 -1.71
CA ASP A 413 -3.72 21.13 -1.22
C ASP A 413 -3.87 20.88 0.29
N LEU A 414 -3.00 20.04 0.86
CA LEU A 414 -2.99 19.76 2.30
C LEU A 414 -2.66 20.99 3.18
N LYS A 415 -2.13 22.07 2.60
CA LYS A 415 -1.79 23.33 3.27
C LYS A 415 -2.88 24.41 3.09
N GLY A 416 -3.96 24.11 2.37
CA GLY A 416 -5.04 25.06 2.08
C GLY A 416 -4.78 25.97 0.86
N ASN A 417 -3.69 25.77 0.12
CA ASN A 417 -3.36 26.55 -1.07
C ASN A 417 -4.11 26.03 -2.30
N PRO A 418 -4.41 26.88 -3.29
CA PRO A 418 -4.92 26.43 -4.57
C PRO A 418 -3.89 25.54 -5.28
N ILE A 419 -4.24 24.29 -5.57
CA ILE A 419 -3.37 23.34 -6.31
C ILE A 419 -3.08 23.87 -7.72
N CYS A 420 -4.14 24.36 -8.39
CA CYS A 420 -4.01 24.88 -9.74
C CYS A 420 -4.87 26.11 -9.94
N ASN A 421 -4.21 27.26 -10.09
CA ASN A 421 -4.86 28.52 -10.48
C ASN A 421 -5.54 28.46 -11.87
N ALA A 422 -5.26 27.42 -12.65
CA ALA A 422 -5.85 27.14 -13.96
C ALA A 422 -6.80 25.93 -13.97
N ALA A 423 -7.35 25.51 -12.82
CA ALA A 423 -8.22 24.34 -12.69
C ALA A 423 -9.36 24.30 -13.72
N SER A 424 -10.09 25.41 -13.90
CA SER A 424 -11.16 25.53 -14.89
C SER A 424 -10.66 25.34 -16.33
N SER A 425 -9.49 25.92 -16.65
CA SER A 425 -8.89 25.83 -17.99
C SER A 425 -8.45 24.39 -18.28
N LEU A 426 -7.74 23.75 -17.35
CA LEU A 426 -7.31 22.35 -17.47
C LEU A 426 -8.49 21.39 -17.62
N ALA A 427 -9.51 21.53 -16.77
CA ALA A 427 -10.68 20.67 -16.82
C ALA A 427 -11.46 20.80 -18.14
N SER A 428 -11.46 21.98 -18.76
CA SER A 428 -12.12 22.21 -20.05
C SER A 428 -11.45 21.49 -21.23
N VAL A 429 -10.18 21.09 -21.08
CA VAL A 429 -9.40 20.38 -22.11
C VAL A 429 -9.00 18.96 -21.64
N ALA A 430 -9.69 18.41 -20.64
CA ALA A 430 -9.34 17.15 -19.99
C ALA A 430 -9.12 15.99 -20.98
N THR A 431 -9.98 15.85 -21.99
CA THR A 431 -9.87 14.79 -23.01
C THR A 431 -8.55 14.85 -23.78
N GLU A 432 -8.11 16.06 -24.15
CA GLU A 432 -6.84 16.26 -24.85
C GLU A 432 -5.66 15.98 -23.91
N VAL A 433 -5.74 16.43 -22.65
CA VAL A 433 -4.72 16.16 -21.64
C VAL A 433 -4.59 14.66 -21.36
N TYR A 434 -5.69 13.93 -21.20
CA TYR A 434 -5.66 12.48 -21.04
C TYR A 434 -5.02 11.79 -22.25
N ALA A 435 -5.34 12.23 -23.47
CA ALA A 435 -4.73 11.66 -24.67
C ALA A 435 -3.22 11.91 -24.72
N THR A 436 -2.78 13.12 -24.37
CA THR A 436 -1.35 13.47 -24.30
C THR A 436 -0.61 12.67 -23.24
N LEU A 437 -1.19 12.49 -22.06
CA LEU A 437 -0.55 11.74 -20.95
C LEU A 437 -0.66 10.22 -21.10
N ASN A 438 -1.47 9.71 -22.03
CA ASN A 438 -1.59 8.29 -22.35
C ASN A 438 -0.88 7.93 -23.68
N ASP A 439 0.11 8.73 -24.08
CA ASP A 439 0.90 8.47 -25.28
C ASP A 439 1.87 7.30 -25.05
N ALA A 440 1.52 6.12 -25.57
CA ALA A 440 2.31 4.90 -25.45
C ALA A 440 3.76 5.01 -25.97
N ALA A 441 4.11 6.05 -26.74
CA ALA A 441 5.49 6.29 -27.17
C ALA A 441 6.38 6.88 -26.06
N PHE A 442 5.80 7.57 -25.07
CA PHE A 442 6.55 8.30 -24.05
C PHE A 442 6.05 8.07 -22.63
N CYS A 443 4.74 7.91 -22.43
CA CYS A 443 4.10 7.64 -21.15
C CYS A 443 3.18 6.44 -21.24
N MET A 444 3.57 5.35 -20.58
CA MET A 444 2.66 4.24 -20.32
C MET A 444 1.90 4.52 -19.03
N ALA A 445 1.01 5.52 -19.04
CA ALA A 445 0.08 5.69 -17.94
C ALA A 445 -0.76 4.39 -17.81
N PRO A 446 -0.85 3.78 -16.63
CA PRO A 446 -1.55 2.51 -16.43
C PRO A 446 -3.07 2.65 -16.52
N VAL A 447 -3.57 3.87 -16.70
CA VAL A 447 -5.00 4.16 -16.74
C VAL A 447 -5.40 4.59 -18.14
N ARG A 448 -6.19 3.75 -18.78
CA ARG A 448 -6.84 4.06 -20.04
C ARG A 448 -8.04 4.97 -19.79
N THR A 449 -8.55 5.59 -20.86
CA THR A 449 -9.80 6.36 -20.78
C THR A 449 -11.02 5.49 -20.43
N ASP A 450 -10.91 4.17 -20.48
CA ASP A 450 -11.95 3.21 -20.12
C ASP A 450 -11.65 2.39 -18.85
N SER A 451 -10.62 2.76 -18.08
CA SER A 451 -10.36 2.13 -16.78
C SER A 451 -11.47 2.49 -15.76
N PRO A 452 -11.89 1.54 -14.90
CA PRO A 452 -12.90 1.78 -13.88
C PRO A 452 -12.39 2.74 -12.80
N THR A 453 -13.31 3.27 -11.98
CA THR A 453 -12.92 3.96 -10.74
C THR A 453 -12.30 3.00 -9.73
N LEU A 454 -11.56 3.56 -8.77
CA LEU A 454 -11.04 2.82 -7.63
C LEU A 454 -12.17 2.14 -6.84
N LYS A 455 -11.91 0.94 -6.33
CA LYS A 455 -12.83 0.14 -5.52
C LYS A 455 -12.11 -0.36 -4.27
N GLU A 456 -12.87 -0.61 -3.21
CA GLU A 456 -12.37 -1.25 -1.99
C GLU A 456 -11.63 -2.56 -2.34
N GLY A 457 -10.52 -2.82 -1.67
CA GLY A 457 -9.66 -4.00 -1.88
C GLY A 457 -8.66 -3.85 -3.04
N MET A 458 -8.72 -2.78 -3.83
CA MET A 458 -7.65 -2.49 -4.79
C MET A 458 -6.37 -2.08 -4.06
N VAL A 459 -5.24 -2.65 -4.46
CA VAL A 459 -3.90 -2.19 -4.06
C VAL A 459 -3.21 -1.59 -5.29
N ILE A 460 -2.71 -0.36 -5.15
CA ILE A 460 -2.07 0.43 -6.21
C ILE A 460 -0.83 1.16 -5.68
N THR A 461 0.15 1.42 -6.53
CA THR A 461 1.27 2.33 -6.19
C THR A 461 0.86 3.79 -6.40
N VAL A 462 1.52 4.71 -5.70
CA VAL A 462 1.53 6.16 -6.00
C VAL A 462 2.97 6.64 -5.99
N GLU A 463 3.53 6.80 -7.19
CA GLU A 463 4.94 6.95 -7.49
C GLU A 463 5.29 8.18 -8.35
N PRO A 464 4.78 9.40 -8.05
CA PRO A 464 5.15 10.57 -8.84
C PRO A 464 6.67 10.79 -8.87
N GLY A 465 7.17 11.32 -9.98
CA GLY A 465 8.58 11.66 -10.09
C GLY A 465 8.89 12.77 -11.08
N ILE A 466 10.00 13.47 -10.82
CA ILE A 466 10.56 14.50 -11.69
C ILE A 466 12.02 14.13 -12.02
N TYR A 467 12.31 14.06 -13.32
CA TYR A 467 13.57 13.59 -13.88
C TYR A 467 14.16 14.59 -14.87
N PHE A 468 15.47 14.73 -14.85
CA PHE A 468 16.27 15.55 -15.74
C PHE A 468 17.08 14.66 -16.68
N SER A 469 16.39 13.82 -17.46
CA SER A 469 17.03 12.87 -18.39
C SER A 469 17.79 13.62 -19.49
N PRO A 470 19.14 13.57 -19.53
CA PRO A 470 19.89 14.26 -20.56
C PRO A 470 19.56 13.75 -21.97
N PHE A 471 19.23 12.46 -22.08
CA PHE A 471 18.89 11.84 -23.35
C PHE A 471 17.54 12.34 -23.87
N ALA A 472 16.47 12.26 -23.06
CA ALA A 472 15.15 12.70 -23.46
C ALA A 472 15.13 14.20 -23.79
N LEU A 473 15.70 15.03 -22.91
CA LEU A 473 15.76 16.48 -23.10
C LEU A 473 16.52 16.86 -24.37
N ARG A 474 17.74 16.37 -24.57
CA ARG A 474 18.58 16.78 -25.71
C ARG A 474 18.10 16.23 -27.04
N ASN A 475 17.56 15.01 -27.05
CA ASN A 475 17.22 14.33 -28.31
C ASN A 475 15.77 14.54 -28.75
N HIS A 476 14.88 14.94 -27.84
CA HIS A 476 13.47 15.12 -28.15
C HIS A 476 12.99 16.53 -27.77
N PHE A 477 12.79 16.80 -26.48
CA PHE A 477 12.05 17.99 -26.02
C PHE A 477 12.74 19.34 -26.34
N LEU A 478 14.07 19.43 -26.27
CA LEU A 478 14.78 20.69 -26.55
C LEU A 478 14.98 20.98 -28.04
N LYS A 479 14.70 20.01 -28.92
CA LYS A 479 14.74 20.13 -30.39
C LYS A 479 13.38 20.44 -30.99
N ASP A 480 12.30 19.99 -30.35
CA ASP A 480 10.94 20.24 -30.82
C ASP A 480 10.48 21.67 -30.48
N PRO A 481 10.08 22.50 -31.46
CA PRO A 481 9.53 23.84 -31.21
C PRO A 481 8.26 23.87 -30.34
N VAL A 482 7.49 22.77 -30.30
CA VAL A 482 6.30 22.63 -29.44
C VAL A 482 6.69 22.69 -27.97
N HIS A 483 7.74 21.97 -27.58
CA HIS A 483 8.18 21.83 -26.19
C HIS A 483 9.24 22.87 -25.81
N SER A 484 10.24 23.08 -26.68
CA SER A 484 11.43 23.89 -26.36
C SER A 484 11.12 25.35 -26.04
N LYS A 485 10.00 25.90 -26.55
CA LYS A 485 9.54 27.26 -26.23
C LYS A 485 9.12 27.43 -24.76
N TYR A 486 8.77 26.33 -24.08
CA TYR A 486 8.36 26.30 -22.68
C TYR A 486 9.48 25.88 -21.72
N ILE A 487 10.66 25.47 -22.21
CA ILE A 487 11.76 24.98 -21.36
C ILE A 487 12.91 25.99 -21.32
N ASN A 488 13.19 26.53 -20.14
CA ASN A 488 14.26 27.48 -19.92
C ASN A 488 15.60 26.74 -19.80
N LYS A 489 16.36 26.69 -20.89
CA LYS A 489 17.65 25.98 -20.97
C LYS A 489 18.69 26.48 -19.97
N ASP A 490 18.63 27.74 -19.56
CA ASP A 490 19.64 28.31 -18.65
C ASP A 490 19.34 28.00 -17.19
N VAL A 491 18.06 27.97 -16.81
CA VAL A 491 17.64 27.51 -15.48
C VAL A 491 17.79 25.99 -15.37
N LEU A 492 17.37 25.24 -16.39
CA LEU A 492 17.45 23.78 -16.45
C LEU A 492 18.85 23.24 -16.14
N LYS A 493 19.91 23.90 -16.60
CA LYS A 493 21.31 23.49 -16.36
C LYS A 493 21.63 23.29 -14.87
N LYS A 494 21.00 24.05 -13.97
CA LYS A 494 21.23 23.98 -12.53
C LYS A 494 20.71 22.67 -11.92
N TYR A 495 19.69 22.07 -12.52
CA TYR A 495 18.99 20.90 -11.99
C TYR A 495 19.47 19.58 -12.62
N MET A 496 20.29 19.61 -13.67
CA MET A 496 20.73 18.40 -14.38
C MET A 496 21.46 17.40 -13.46
N ASP A 497 22.19 17.88 -12.45
CA ASP A 497 22.94 17.03 -11.52
C ASP A 497 22.06 16.39 -10.44
N VAL A 498 20.82 16.85 -10.27
CA VAL A 498 19.81 16.16 -9.45
C VAL A 498 19.51 14.80 -10.07
N GLY A 499 19.47 14.72 -11.40
CA GLY A 499 19.13 13.51 -12.13
C GLY A 499 17.64 13.18 -12.02
N GLY A 500 17.16 12.71 -10.87
CA GLY A 500 15.76 12.38 -10.69
C GLY A 500 15.35 12.20 -9.25
N ILE A 501 14.07 12.45 -8.97
CA ILE A 501 13.44 12.20 -7.68
C ILE A 501 12.12 11.51 -7.93
N ARG A 502 11.92 10.37 -7.27
CA ARG A 502 10.66 9.63 -7.18
C ARG A 502 10.40 9.27 -5.73
N ILE A 503 9.14 9.29 -5.32
CA ILE A 503 8.67 8.82 -4.02
C ILE A 503 7.46 7.95 -4.29
N GLU A 504 7.50 6.72 -3.79
CA GLU A 504 6.49 5.70 -4.10
C GLU A 504 6.03 4.96 -2.85
N ASP A 505 4.72 4.86 -2.72
CA ASP A 505 4.06 4.13 -1.64
C ASP A 505 2.98 3.20 -2.21
N ASP A 506 2.82 2.05 -1.57
CA ASP A 506 1.79 1.04 -1.80
C ASP A 506 0.52 1.39 -1.03
N ILE A 507 -0.59 1.62 -1.76
CA ILE A 507 -1.84 2.12 -1.21
C ILE A 507 -2.96 1.09 -1.39
N LEU A 508 -3.58 0.69 -0.27
CA LEU A 508 -4.81 -0.09 -0.24
C LEU A 508 -6.01 0.87 -0.25
N ILE A 509 -6.95 0.68 -1.17
CA ILE A 509 -8.24 1.37 -1.14
C ILE A 509 -9.16 0.65 -0.15
N THR A 510 -9.62 1.38 0.87
CA THR A 510 -10.55 0.87 1.88
C THR A 510 -11.98 1.30 1.55
N LYS A 511 -12.96 0.84 2.34
CA LYS A 511 -14.38 1.14 2.13
C LYS A 511 -14.72 2.63 1.95
N GLU A 512 -14.02 3.51 2.66
CA GLU A 512 -14.31 4.97 2.67
C GLU A 512 -13.13 5.83 2.19
N THR A 513 -11.92 5.29 2.21
CA THR A 513 -10.67 6.04 2.00
C THR A 513 -9.57 5.11 1.46
N HIS A 514 -8.34 5.26 1.94
CA HIS A 514 -7.20 4.43 1.68
C HIS A 514 -6.38 4.16 2.96
N GLU A 515 -5.50 3.17 2.89
CA GLU A 515 -4.45 2.85 3.87
C GLU A 515 -3.12 2.84 3.11
N ASN A 516 -2.10 3.52 3.64
CA ASN A 516 -0.74 3.45 3.11
C ASN A 516 -0.03 2.25 3.78
N LEU A 517 0.28 1.22 3.00
CA LEU A 517 0.93 0.00 3.47
C LEU A 517 2.45 0.19 3.65
N THR A 518 3.02 1.22 3.01
CA THR A 518 4.45 1.47 3.02
C THR A 518 4.89 2.22 4.27
N THR A 519 5.69 1.54 5.09
CA THR A 519 6.27 2.11 6.32
C THR A 519 7.74 2.52 6.17
N ALA A 520 8.26 2.48 4.94
CA ALA A 520 9.63 2.91 4.64
C ALA A 520 9.77 4.42 4.90
N PRO A 521 10.82 4.86 5.62
CA PRO A 521 10.99 6.26 5.98
C PRO A 521 11.23 7.13 4.72
N LYS A 522 10.55 8.28 4.66
CA LYS A 522 10.78 9.36 3.68
C LYS A 522 11.01 10.69 4.39
N GLY A 523 11.40 11.73 3.66
CA GLY A 523 11.60 13.07 4.19
C GLY A 523 12.54 13.11 5.39
N ASP A 524 12.15 13.84 6.43
CA ASP A 524 12.94 14.03 7.65
C ASP A 524 13.26 12.71 8.37
N ALA A 525 12.35 11.74 8.36
CA ALA A 525 12.61 10.43 8.97
C ALA A 525 13.75 9.68 8.28
N ALA A 526 13.87 9.79 6.95
CA ALA A 526 15.00 9.23 6.22
C ALA A 526 16.30 9.99 6.53
N LEU A 527 16.24 11.32 6.64
CA LEU A 527 17.40 12.15 6.97
C LEU A 527 17.96 11.86 8.36
N HIS A 528 17.11 11.66 9.38
CA HIS A 528 17.55 11.30 10.72
C HIS A 528 18.35 9.98 10.72
N LEU A 529 17.88 8.97 9.96
CA LEU A 529 18.57 7.70 9.80
C LEU A 529 19.93 7.85 9.10
N ILE A 530 20.00 8.65 8.03
CA ILE A 530 21.25 8.93 7.31
C ILE A 530 22.27 9.63 8.20
N ARG A 531 21.80 10.54 9.07
CA ARG A 531 22.66 11.30 9.97
C ARG A 531 23.11 10.52 11.20
N GLY A 532 22.47 9.38 11.49
CA GLY A 532 22.73 8.57 12.68
C GLY A 532 22.32 9.27 13.97
N GLU A 533 21.28 10.11 13.91
CA GLU A 533 20.73 10.80 15.08
C GLU A 533 19.97 9.77 15.94
N GLU A 534 20.23 9.73 17.26
CA GLU A 534 19.57 8.77 18.17
C GLU A 534 18.05 8.98 18.24
N ASP A 535 17.30 7.87 18.25
CA ASP A 535 15.83 7.76 18.35
C ASP A 535 15.25 8.26 19.70
N SER A 536 15.71 9.40 20.21
CA SER A 536 15.03 10.09 21.31
C SER A 536 13.80 10.88 20.84
N ALA A 537 13.52 10.90 19.53
CA ALA A 537 12.48 11.76 18.92
C ALA A 537 11.66 11.10 17.79
N LEU A 538 11.85 9.82 17.49
CA LEU A 538 11.13 9.11 16.41
C LEU A 538 10.56 7.78 16.95
N HIS A 539 9.51 7.87 17.76
CA HIS A 539 8.51 6.80 17.80
C HIS A 539 7.49 7.07 16.70
N PRO A 540 6.87 6.03 16.10
CA PRO A 540 5.90 6.22 15.03
C PRO A 540 4.71 7.03 15.57
N VAL A 541 4.72 8.33 15.30
CA VAL A 541 3.51 9.13 15.39
C VAL A 541 2.68 8.69 14.19
N HIS A 542 1.46 8.23 14.43
CA HIS A 542 0.46 8.04 13.39
C HIS A 542 0.49 9.28 12.45
N PRO A 543 0.50 9.15 11.10
CA PRO A 543 0.74 10.28 10.18
C PRO A 543 -0.22 11.47 10.27
N GLN A 544 -1.16 11.49 11.21
CA GLN A 544 -2.15 12.55 11.42
C GLN A 544 -1.73 13.64 12.43
N LEU A 545 -0.50 13.64 12.95
CA LEU A 545 -0.06 14.59 14.00
C LEU A 545 1.38 15.11 13.81
N ALA A 546 1.64 15.86 12.74
CA ALA A 546 2.75 16.80 12.73
C ALA A 546 2.34 18.09 13.46
N LEU A 547 2.70 18.23 14.73
CA LEU A 547 2.53 19.50 15.46
C LEU A 547 3.60 20.50 15.01
N SER A 548 3.16 21.62 14.46
CA SER A 548 4.02 22.73 14.03
C SER A 548 4.84 23.30 15.20
N LYS A 549 6.17 23.20 15.12
CA LYS A 549 7.09 23.94 16.00
C LYS A 549 7.23 25.39 15.53
N GLU A 550 6.14 26.15 15.48
CA GLU A 550 6.21 27.59 15.20
C GLU A 550 6.36 28.41 16.49
N GLN A 551 7.22 29.43 16.44
CA GLN A 551 7.33 30.44 17.49
C GLN A 551 6.05 31.28 17.55
N PRO A 552 5.56 31.66 18.75
CA PRO A 552 4.20 32.17 18.90
C PRO A 552 4.03 33.57 18.30
N GLN A 553 3.28 33.66 17.19
CA GLN A 553 2.56 34.88 16.83
C GLN A 553 1.34 35.04 17.77
N LYS A 554 0.99 36.28 18.13
CA LYS A 554 -0.19 36.59 18.94
C LYS A 554 -1.48 36.21 18.20
N GLN A 555 -2.01 35.02 18.46
CA GLN A 555 -3.32 34.58 17.97
C GLN A 555 -4.47 35.22 18.76
N SER A 556 -5.62 35.39 18.12
CA SER A 556 -6.81 35.95 18.77
C SER A 556 -7.44 34.95 19.76
N PRO A 557 -8.14 35.41 20.82
CA PRO A 557 -8.83 34.51 21.76
C PRO A 557 -9.84 33.56 21.10
N ASN A 558 -10.52 34.01 20.03
CA ASN A 558 -11.45 33.16 19.27
C ASN A 558 -10.73 32.05 18.50
N THR A 559 -9.52 32.32 18.00
CA THR A 559 -8.68 31.31 17.32
C THR A 559 -8.24 30.23 18.31
N LEU A 560 -7.76 30.64 19.49
CA LEU A 560 -7.34 29.73 20.55
C LEU A 560 -8.52 28.90 21.10
N TYR A 561 -9.72 29.47 21.15
CA TYR A 561 -10.93 28.75 21.59
C TYR A 561 -11.36 27.67 20.58
N ASN A 562 -11.31 27.98 19.28
CA ASN A 562 -11.61 27.00 18.22
C ASN A 562 -10.57 25.87 18.16
N GLU A 563 -9.30 26.19 18.45
CA GLU A 563 -8.22 25.22 18.58
C GLU A 563 -8.48 24.24 19.74
N ILE A 564 -8.90 24.75 20.91
CA ILE A 564 -9.29 23.91 22.06
C ILE A 564 -10.49 23.01 21.73
N ILE A 565 -11.51 23.53 21.03
CA ILE A 565 -12.67 22.71 20.63
C ILE A 565 -12.22 21.57 19.71
N THR A 566 -11.34 21.87 18.74
CA THR A 566 -10.82 20.89 17.78
C THR A 566 -9.99 19.81 18.47
N LEU A 567 -9.07 20.21 19.35
CA LEU A 567 -8.26 19.29 20.16
C LEU A 567 -9.15 18.43 21.09
N GLY A 568 -10.18 19.02 21.68
CA GLY A 568 -11.14 18.30 22.53
C GLY A 568 -12.02 17.29 21.76
N MET A 569 -12.34 17.55 20.50
CA MET A 569 -13.01 16.57 19.63
C MET A 569 -12.08 15.40 19.30
N LYS A 570 -10.82 15.70 18.94
CA LYS A 570 -9.80 14.70 18.63
C LYS A 570 -9.49 13.80 19.83
N ARG A 571 -9.40 14.39 21.03
CA ARG A 571 -9.25 13.66 22.29
C ARG A 571 -10.36 12.64 22.51
N ARG A 572 -11.62 13.03 22.32
CA ARG A 572 -12.79 12.14 22.49
C ARG A 572 -12.80 10.99 21.49
N GLU A 573 -12.37 11.25 20.26
CA GLU A 573 -12.26 10.23 19.22
C GLU A 573 -11.17 9.19 19.57
N MET A 574 -10.02 9.64 20.05
CA MET A 574 -8.95 8.76 20.54
C MET A 574 -9.36 7.96 21.78
N GLU A 575 -10.11 8.55 22.71
CA GLU A 575 -10.68 7.81 23.86
C GLU A 575 -11.66 6.72 23.41
N HIS A 576 -12.45 6.99 22.37
CA HIS A 576 -13.37 6.01 21.79
C HIS A 576 -12.61 4.87 21.10
N GLN A 577 -11.53 5.18 20.38
CA GLN A 577 -10.62 4.19 19.78
C GLN A 577 -9.93 3.34 20.85
N LEU A 578 -9.37 3.95 21.90
CA LEU A 578 -8.75 3.23 23.02
C LEU A 578 -9.76 2.33 23.75
N SER A 579 -11.01 2.79 23.90
CA SER A 579 -12.07 1.99 24.49
C SER A 579 -12.48 0.81 23.60
N ALA A 580 -12.50 0.99 22.27
CA ALA A 580 -12.75 -0.08 21.30
C ALA A 580 -11.59 -1.11 21.28
N MET A 581 -10.34 -0.65 21.43
CA MET A 581 -9.17 -1.50 21.59
C MET A 581 -9.23 -2.30 22.89
N ALA A 582 -9.76 -1.73 23.98
CA ALA A 582 -9.95 -2.41 25.26
C ALA A 582 -11.05 -3.49 25.23
N GLN A 583 -12.03 -3.37 24.33
CA GLN A 583 -13.08 -4.38 24.12
C GLN A 583 -12.65 -5.54 23.21
N ARG A 584 -11.56 -5.37 22.46
CA ARG A 584 -10.91 -6.38 21.62
C ARG A 584 -9.69 -6.95 22.36
N ASP A 585 -9.88 -7.85 23.32
CA ASP A 585 -8.76 -8.58 23.97
C ASP A 585 -8.22 -9.68 23.01
N LEU A 586 -7.68 -9.26 21.87
CA LEU A 586 -7.25 -10.10 20.73
C LEU A 586 -5.73 -10.24 20.57
N PHE A 587 -4.94 -9.56 21.40
CA PHE A 587 -3.50 -9.50 21.19
C PHE A 587 -2.78 -9.82 22.49
N GLY A 588 -1.82 -10.75 22.43
CA GLY A 588 -0.92 -11.09 23.54
C GLY A 588 -0.02 -9.90 23.93
N PRO A 589 1.27 -10.09 24.26
CA PRO A 589 2.13 -8.98 24.73
C PRO A 589 2.16 -7.74 23.80
N TRP A 590 1.82 -7.91 22.52
CA TRP A 590 1.69 -6.86 21.50
C TRP A 590 0.46 -5.94 21.65
N GLY A 591 -0.64 -6.39 22.25
CA GLY A 591 -1.83 -5.56 22.50
C GLY A 591 -1.67 -4.57 23.64
N VAL A 592 -0.72 -4.84 24.53
CA VAL A 592 -0.35 -3.95 25.63
C VAL A 592 0.43 -2.75 25.10
N GLU A 593 1.36 -2.96 24.16
CA GLU A 593 2.15 -1.89 23.55
C GLU A 593 1.28 -0.90 22.73
N GLU A 594 0.31 -1.39 21.95
CA GLU A 594 -0.62 -0.52 21.21
C GLU A 594 -1.55 0.30 22.12
N ARG A 595 -2.06 -0.29 23.21
CA ARG A 595 -2.87 0.44 24.20
C ARG A 595 -2.05 1.47 24.95
N ASP A 596 -0.78 1.19 25.24
CA ASP A 596 0.14 2.13 25.86
C ASP A 596 0.51 3.29 24.92
N LEU A 597 0.65 3.01 23.61
CA LEU A 597 0.83 4.05 22.58
C LEU A 597 -0.39 4.95 22.48
N ALA A 598 -1.60 4.39 22.37
CA ALA A 598 -2.84 5.16 22.29
C ALA A 598 -3.11 6.00 23.56
N ARG A 599 -2.72 5.51 24.75
CA ARG A 599 -2.76 6.30 26.00
C ARG A 599 -1.79 7.49 25.94
N ARG A 600 -0.58 7.29 25.42
CA ARG A 600 0.41 8.37 25.28
C ARG A 600 -0.02 9.42 24.25
N ASP A 601 -0.71 9.04 23.19
CA ASP A 601 -1.27 9.99 22.20
C ASP A 601 -2.35 10.89 22.81
N ILE A 602 -3.18 10.35 23.72
CA ILE A 602 -4.13 11.13 24.50
C ILE A 602 -3.37 12.11 25.43
N GLU A 603 -2.30 11.66 26.10
CA GLU A 603 -1.47 12.53 26.94
C GLU A 603 -0.81 13.68 26.16
N ILE A 604 -0.40 13.45 24.91
CA ILE A 604 0.17 14.48 24.02
C ILE A 604 -0.87 15.54 23.68
N VAL A 605 -2.10 15.13 23.34
CA VAL A 605 -3.20 16.06 23.05
C VAL A 605 -3.61 16.83 24.32
N ASP A 606 -3.61 16.18 25.48
CA ASP A 606 -3.85 16.84 26.77
C ASP A 606 -2.79 17.91 27.07
N ALA A 607 -1.51 17.61 26.82
CA ALA A 607 -0.43 18.57 26.98
C ALA A 607 -0.56 19.78 26.04
N GLU A 608 -1.05 19.59 24.81
CA GLU A 608 -1.28 20.69 23.87
C GLU A 608 -2.53 21.51 24.24
N ILE A 609 -3.60 20.87 24.73
CA ILE A 609 -4.77 21.59 25.29
C ILE A 609 -4.32 22.51 26.44
N GLU A 610 -3.53 21.99 27.38
CA GLU A 610 -2.97 22.78 28.49
C GLU A 610 -2.08 23.93 28.01
N ARG A 611 -1.29 23.71 26.95
CA ARG A 611 -0.47 24.75 26.33
C ARG A 611 -1.31 25.88 25.74
N VAL A 612 -2.39 25.55 25.01
CA VAL A 612 -3.29 26.53 24.40
C VAL A 612 -4.09 27.27 25.48
N LEU A 613 -4.53 26.57 26.54
CA LEU A 613 -5.15 27.16 27.72
C LEU A 613 -4.20 28.14 28.45
N GLY A 614 -2.91 27.80 28.55
CA GLY A 614 -1.88 28.69 29.09
C GLY A 614 -1.74 30.01 28.33
N ARG A 615 -1.96 30.00 27.00
CA ARG A 615 -1.97 31.21 26.16
C ARG A 615 -3.21 32.07 26.39
N LEU A 616 -4.35 31.48 26.80
CA LEU A 616 -5.56 32.21 27.21
C LEU A 616 -5.43 32.82 28.62
N GLY A 617 -4.63 32.19 29.50
CA GLY A 617 -4.45 32.61 30.90
C GLY A 617 -3.47 33.76 31.15
N GLY A 618 -2.70 34.20 30.15
CA GLY A 618 -1.62 35.19 30.28
C GLY A 618 -2.03 36.66 30.54
N GLY A 619 -3.31 36.92 30.84
CA GLY A 619 -3.86 38.27 30.99
C GLY A 619 -4.36 38.59 32.40
N ARG A 620 -3.52 38.48 33.43
CA ARG A 620 -3.79 39.12 34.74
C ARG A 620 -2.49 39.48 35.46
N GLU A 621 -2.03 40.71 35.24
CA GLU A 621 -1.17 41.40 36.19
C GLU A 621 -1.92 41.59 37.52
N ARG A 622 -1.29 41.21 38.63
CA ARG A 622 -1.50 41.89 39.92
C ARG A 622 -0.14 42.25 40.49
N GLY A 623 0.09 43.55 40.60
CA GLY A 623 1.30 44.12 41.15
C GLY A 623 1.45 43.91 42.66
N GLY A 624 2.70 43.70 43.06
CA GLY A 624 3.38 44.28 44.23
C GLY A 624 2.82 43.99 45.64
N ARG A 625 3.58 43.22 46.43
CA ARG A 625 4.57 43.74 47.40
C ARG A 625 5.35 42.59 48.08
N ARG A 626 6.63 42.86 48.34
CA ARG A 626 7.58 42.01 49.08
C ARG A 626 7.28 41.95 50.59
N ALA A 627 7.65 40.81 51.19
CA ALA A 627 8.56 40.64 52.34
C ALA A 627 7.99 39.81 53.50
N GLY A 628 8.82 38.88 54.00
CA GLY A 628 8.79 38.45 55.40
C GLY A 628 8.47 36.98 55.65
N LYS A 629 9.50 36.21 56.05
CA LYS A 629 9.38 34.96 56.83
C LYS A 629 8.67 35.24 58.16
N VAL A 630 8.01 34.20 58.70
CA VAL A 630 8.17 33.61 60.06
C VAL A 630 6.84 32.96 60.52
N ASP A 631 6.95 31.67 60.84
CA ASP A 631 6.33 30.82 61.88
C ASP A 631 4.95 31.14 62.48
N GLY A 632 4.19 30.06 62.77
CA GLY A 632 3.37 29.95 63.98
C GLY A 632 1.86 29.83 63.80
N GLU A 633 1.33 28.66 64.20
CA GLU A 633 0.10 28.37 64.96
C GLU A 633 -1.08 29.37 65.00
N GLY A 634 -2.32 28.85 64.95
CA GLY A 634 -3.45 29.42 65.69
C GLY A 634 -4.79 29.55 64.96
N GLU A 635 -5.69 28.62 65.28
CA GLU A 635 -7.16 28.70 65.50
C GLU A 635 -8.06 29.84 64.98
N GLY A 636 -9.26 29.42 64.54
CA GLY A 636 -10.58 30.10 64.70
C GLY A 636 -10.97 31.10 63.59
N ASP A 637 -12.22 31.27 63.17
CA ASP A 637 -13.51 30.71 63.58
C ASP A 637 -14.60 31.20 62.58
N CYS A 638 -15.81 30.62 62.66
CA CYS A 638 -17.13 31.14 62.21
C CYS A 638 -17.73 30.81 60.81
N PHE A 639 -18.74 29.92 60.87
CA PHE A 639 -19.87 29.65 59.93
C PHE A 639 -20.94 30.79 59.92
N PRO A 640 -21.97 30.76 59.01
CA PRO A 640 -23.22 29.99 59.20
C PRO A 640 -23.69 29.21 57.93
N VAL A 641 -24.05 27.92 57.98
CA VAL A 641 -25.35 27.27 58.30
C VAL A 641 -26.50 27.49 57.30
N SER A 642 -26.90 26.41 56.59
CA SER A 642 -28.26 25.79 56.55
C SER A 642 -28.20 24.53 55.64
N ARG A 643 -28.23 23.30 56.18
CA ARG A 643 -29.36 22.44 56.62
C ARG A 643 -30.20 21.84 55.49
N GLU A 644 -30.04 20.52 55.27
CA GLU A 644 -30.99 19.39 55.42
C GLU A 644 -30.44 18.19 54.64
N GLY A 645 -30.46 16.92 55.04
CA GLY A 645 -30.79 16.12 56.23
C GLY A 645 -30.29 14.69 55.89
N GLY A 646 -29.51 14.03 56.74
CA GLY A 646 -29.98 13.05 57.72
C GLY A 646 -29.92 11.62 57.17
N LEU A 647 -28.96 10.79 57.62
CA LEU A 647 -29.13 9.62 58.53
C LEU A 647 -28.86 8.32 57.73
N MET A 648 -28.17 7.26 58.17
CA MET A 648 -27.45 6.80 59.38
C MET A 648 -26.35 5.83 58.85
N GLY A 649 -25.14 5.75 59.41
CA GLY A 649 -24.78 5.01 60.63
C GLY A 649 -23.94 3.77 60.22
N GLY A 650 -22.66 3.67 60.52
CA GLY A 650 -22.13 3.20 61.81
C GLY A 650 -20.84 2.39 61.57
N PHE A 651 -19.74 2.87 62.12
CA PHE A 651 -18.44 2.20 62.36
C PHE A 651 -18.56 1.06 63.42
N PRO A 652 -17.49 0.41 63.97
CA PRO A 652 -16.07 0.20 63.56
C PRO A 652 -15.55 -1.26 63.81
N PHE A 653 -14.21 -1.44 63.73
CA PHE A 653 -13.34 -2.55 64.19
C PHE A 653 -13.16 -3.70 63.18
N GLY A 654 -11.98 -4.26 62.91
CA GLY A 654 -10.64 -4.08 63.45
C GLY A 654 -9.86 -5.39 63.29
N GLY A 655 -8.63 -5.33 62.74
CA GLY A 655 -7.51 -6.18 63.15
C GLY A 655 -7.37 -7.65 62.66
N ARG A 656 -6.24 -7.86 61.97
CA ARG A 656 -5.26 -8.98 62.06
C ARG A 656 -5.51 -10.34 61.37
N GLY A 657 -4.40 -10.84 60.82
CA GLY A 657 -4.09 -12.25 60.46
C GLY A 657 -4.20 -12.48 58.94
N GLY A 658 -3.16 -12.81 58.16
CA GLY A 658 -1.99 -13.64 58.45
C GLY A 658 -2.36 -15.11 58.21
N GLY A 659 -1.97 -15.68 57.07
CA GLY A 659 -2.14 -17.10 56.76
C GLY A 659 -1.90 -17.45 55.29
N GLU A 660 -0.99 -18.39 55.07
CA GLU A 660 -0.45 -18.92 53.81
C GLU A 660 -1.35 -19.98 53.13
N GLY A 661 -1.01 -20.32 51.87
CA GLY A 661 -1.36 -21.57 51.16
C GLY A 661 -2.71 -21.51 50.42
N VAL A 662 -2.83 -21.82 49.13
CA VAL A 662 -2.17 -22.84 48.28
C VAL A 662 -2.04 -22.30 46.86
#